data_AF-A0A7W0ESF8-F1
#
_entry.id   AF-A0A7W0ESF8-F1
#
_cell.length_a   1.000
_cell.length_b   1.000
_cell.length_c   1.000
_cell.angle_alpha   90.00
_cell.angle_beta   90.00
_cell.angle_gamma   90.00
#
_symmetry.space_group_name_H-M   'P 1'
#
loop_
_entity.id
_entity.type
_entity.pdbx_description
1 polymer ?
#
loop_
_entity_poly.entity_id
_entity_poly.type
_entity_poly.pdbx_seq_one_letter_code
_entity_poly.pdbx_strand_id
1 'polypeptide(L)'
;MASTQQSIEKISINQKIGLLVPYVKKRIMAQVQSVALIVIYLICFQTIVLNIAISEAAIVATGISVVVLGLAFFMEGLFLGLMPLGEVIGIKLPQKTKLPIILTFAFILGIGATFAEPAIGILKAAGAYVKAWDAPLLFLILNKYSNYLVYSVSVGVGIAVLFGMLRFLYGWSLKPFIYILVGILSAFSFWSLFQPNMKFLTGLAWDCGAVTTGPVTVPLVLALGIGICRIASGGTSESSGLGVVTLASLFPILAVLSLGAFYLNIVPHPTEEAKFFARENRSKTLNLFNDKNEMIGYALQNAQANSQIALFDGSQEKMLEFIGKLKKDPILRKSVFGKEDIELLKNWAVQKGIESQRLAIFCEPNALKEALKNYSGVKNIKTSPVDVLLRNGKAAVQAIIPLTIFFFLVLFLVLRDKLPRPDEIILGIILAVVGMCLFNVGIELGLSKLGNSVGSNIPSSFTKISLINERQTIINFNEDIVQSAIKPNGEKEKFFHANIKNEYVPIPFVQSAYDASNKQYIYTPTKGPLFGEEKGILGFLVVLLFAFIMGYGATLAEPALNALGLKVEELTVGTFEKSLLIRTVASGVGIGMLLGVVKIIWNVPLVYLLIPPYLLLLIITKISTEEFVNIAWDSAGVTTGPITVPLVLAVGLGIGKQVNVVEGFGILSLASVCPILAVLTVGLYVNKKRKAMQQESA
;
A
#
# COMPACT_ATOMS: atom_id res chain seq x y z
N MET A 1 46.51 12.10 -41.97
CA MET A 1 46.58 10.80 -42.67
C MET A 1 45.69 9.81 -41.93
N ALA A 2 44.77 9.18 -42.67
CA ALA A 2 43.89 8.06 -42.32
C ALA A 2 42.98 8.20 -41.08
N SER A 3 41.80 8.78 -41.31
CA SER A 3 40.59 8.62 -40.52
C SER A 3 40.07 7.19 -40.61
N THR A 4 40.20 6.40 -39.54
CA THR A 4 39.48 5.14 -39.39
C THR A 4 38.03 5.45 -39.02
N GLN A 5 37.23 5.83 -40.02
CA GLN A 5 35.77 5.74 -39.95
C GLN A 5 35.42 4.25 -39.83
N GLN A 6 35.18 3.78 -38.62
CA GLN A 6 34.43 2.54 -38.40
C GLN A 6 33.03 2.76 -38.99
N SER A 7 32.82 2.19 -40.18
CA SER A 7 31.49 1.99 -40.74
C SER A 7 30.65 1.25 -39.71
N ILE A 8 29.59 1.89 -39.22
CA ILE A 8 28.51 1.21 -38.50
C ILE A 8 27.92 0.23 -39.52
N GLU A 9 28.37 -1.02 -39.50
CA GLU A 9 27.71 -2.10 -40.24
C GLU A 9 26.23 -2.05 -39.87
N LYS A 10 25.37 -1.86 -40.88
CA LYS A 10 23.92 -1.92 -40.70
C LYS A 10 23.56 -3.36 -40.33
N ILE A 11 23.58 -3.65 -39.04
CA ILE A 11 23.14 -4.91 -38.46
C ILE A 11 21.77 -5.26 -39.05
N SER A 12 21.64 -6.45 -39.64
CA SER A 12 20.39 -6.95 -40.22
C SER A 12 19.27 -6.96 -39.17
N ILE A 13 18.01 -6.73 -39.56
CA ILE A 13 16.85 -6.80 -38.64
C ILE A 13 16.84 -8.12 -37.87
N ASN A 14 17.21 -9.22 -38.52
CA ASN A 14 17.29 -10.54 -37.88
C ASN A 14 18.42 -10.62 -36.84
N GLN A 15 19.56 -9.97 -37.08
CA GLN A 15 20.66 -9.88 -36.11
C GLN A 15 20.29 -8.96 -34.94
N LYS A 16 19.58 -7.85 -35.18
CA LYS A 16 19.05 -6.96 -34.13
C LYS A 16 18.07 -7.70 -33.23
N ILE A 17 17.13 -8.45 -33.81
CA ILE A 17 16.19 -9.30 -33.06
C ILE A 17 16.95 -10.41 -32.31
N GLY A 18 17.96 -11.03 -32.95
CA GLY A 18 18.81 -12.04 -32.34
C GLY A 18 19.58 -11.55 -31.10
N LEU A 19 19.94 -10.27 -31.04
CA LEU A 19 20.58 -9.65 -29.87
C LEU A 19 19.56 -9.16 -28.82
N LEU A 20 18.41 -8.65 -29.25
CA LEU A 20 17.36 -8.11 -28.36
C LEU A 20 16.61 -9.21 -27.61
N VAL A 21 16.27 -10.32 -28.26
CA VAL A 21 15.46 -11.39 -27.66
C VAL A 21 16.11 -11.99 -26.40
N PRO A 22 17.41 -12.35 -26.38
CA PRO A 22 18.08 -12.83 -25.17
C PRO A 22 18.07 -11.79 -24.04
N TYR A 23 18.26 -10.51 -24.39
CA TYR A 23 18.26 -9.40 -23.43
C TYR A 23 16.87 -9.25 -22.77
N VAL A 24 15.82 -9.11 -23.58
CA VAL A 24 14.43 -8.97 -23.13
C VAL A 24 14.02 -10.20 -22.32
N LYS A 25 14.34 -11.40 -22.79
CA LYS A 25 14.07 -12.66 -22.08
C LYS A 25 14.71 -12.66 -20.68
N LYS A 26 15.98 -12.24 -20.57
CA LYS A 26 16.67 -12.17 -19.27
C LYS A 26 15.99 -11.18 -18.32
N ARG A 27 15.58 -10.01 -18.81
CA ARG A 27 14.87 -8.99 -18.00
C ARG A 27 13.51 -9.48 -17.53
N ILE A 28 12.69 -10.03 -18.43
CA ILE A 28 11.37 -10.56 -18.07
C ILE A 28 11.51 -11.75 -17.12
N MET A 29 12.44 -12.67 -17.37
CA MET A 29 12.65 -13.83 -16.49
C MET A 29 13.05 -13.42 -15.08
N ALA A 30 13.88 -12.37 -14.93
CA ALA A 30 14.20 -11.82 -13.62
C ALA A 30 12.93 -11.32 -12.90
N GLN A 31 12.03 -10.61 -13.58
CA GLN A 31 10.77 -10.16 -12.98
C GLN A 31 9.80 -11.30 -12.68
N VAL A 32 9.75 -12.33 -13.54
CA VAL A 32 8.98 -13.56 -13.27
C VAL A 32 9.50 -14.22 -12.00
N GLN A 33 10.82 -14.40 -11.85
CA GLN A 33 11.41 -15.01 -10.67
C GLN A 33 11.12 -14.21 -9.38
N SER A 34 11.19 -12.88 -9.47
CA SER A 34 10.78 -11.99 -8.37
C SER A 34 9.33 -12.22 -7.96
N VAL A 35 8.38 -12.17 -8.90
CA VAL A 35 6.94 -12.23 -8.56
C VAL A 35 6.45 -13.66 -8.30
N ALA A 36 7.04 -14.68 -8.93
CA ALA A 36 6.54 -16.05 -8.90
C ALA A 36 6.55 -16.67 -7.51
N LEU A 37 7.61 -16.44 -6.72
CA LEU A 37 7.74 -17.02 -5.38
C LEU A 37 6.53 -16.64 -4.51
N ILE A 38 6.22 -15.35 -4.45
CA ILE A 38 5.12 -14.84 -3.62
C ILE A 38 3.75 -15.22 -4.19
N VAL A 39 3.57 -15.17 -5.51
CA VAL A 39 2.30 -15.54 -6.16
C VAL A 39 1.98 -17.01 -5.97
N ILE A 40 2.95 -17.91 -6.23
CA ILE A 40 2.78 -19.36 -6.04
C ILE A 40 2.45 -19.63 -4.58
N TYR A 41 3.20 -19.03 -3.66
CA TYR A 41 2.95 -19.17 -2.23
C TYR A 41 1.51 -18.78 -1.85
N LEU A 42 1.04 -17.60 -2.28
CA LEU A 42 -0.31 -17.13 -1.98
C LEU A 42 -1.41 -18.02 -2.58
N ILE A 43 -1.22 -18.46 -3.83
CA ILE A 43 -2.16 -19.37 -4.49
C ILE A 43 -2.21 -20.69 -3.75
N CYS A 44 -1.07 -21.33 -3.50
CA CYS A 44 -0.98 -22.59 -2.76
C CYS A 44 -1.57 -22.47 -1.35
N PHE A 45 -1.28 -21.38 -0.65
CA PHE A 45 -1.84 -21.15 0.68
C PHE A 45 -3.37 -21.03 0.62
N GLN A 46 -3.91 -20.23 -0.31
CA GLN A 46 -5.35 -20.07 -0.44
C GLN A 46 -6.07 -21.36 -0.86
N THR A 47 -5.52 -22.11 -1.82
CA THR A 47 -6.18 -23.32 -2.35
C THR A 47 -5.97 -24.55 -1.49
N ILE A 48 -4.76 -24.76 -0.96
CA ILE A 48 -4.41 -25.97 -0.20
C ILE A 48 -4.70 -25.78 1.29
N VAL A 49 -4.25 -24.67 1.88
CA VAL A 49 -4.34 -24.46 3.34
C VAL A 49 -5.73 -23.94 3.73
N LEU A 50 -6.28 -22.96 3.02
CA LEU A 50 -7.61 -22.42 3.34
C LEU A 50 -8.75 -23.18 2.64
N ASN A 51 -8.45 -23.99 1.63
CA ASN A 51 -9.43 -24.69 0.81
C ASN A 51 -10.48 -23.73 0.20
N ILE A 52 -10.10 -22.48 -0.13
CA ILE A 52 -11.00 -21.47 -0.70
C ILE A 52 -10.62 -21.23 -2.15
N ALA A 53 -11.60 -21.31 -3.07
CA ALA A 53 -11.36 -21.02 -4.47
C ALA A 53 -11.01 -19.53 -4.68
N ILE A 54 -10.10 -19.24 -5.60
CA ILE A 54 -9.77 -17.86 -5.99
C ILE A 54 -10.88 -17.34 -6.89
N SER A 55 -11.63 -16.35 -6.39
CA SER A 55 -12.61 -15.63 -7.20
C SER A 55 -11.91 -14.91 -8.37
N GLU A 56 -12.50 -14.96 -9.56
CA GLU A 56 -11.96 -14.30 -10.76
C GLU A 56 -10.51 -14.69 -11.12
N ALA A 57 -10.13 -15.97 -10.93
CA ALA A 57 -8.77 -16.46 -11.14
C ALA A 57 -8.14 -16.03 -12.48
N ALA A 58 -8.91 -15.99 -13.57
CA ALA A 58 -8.45 -15.52 -14.88
C ALA A 58 -8.03 -14.04 -14.88
N ILE A 59 -8.79 -13.16 -14.20
CA ILE A 59 -8.48 -11.74 -14.07
C ILE A 59 -7.23 -11.56 -13.22
N VAL A 60 -7.11 -12.31 -12.12
CA VAL A 60 -5.93 -12.27 -11.24
C VAL A 60 -4.68 -12.73 -11.99
N ALA A 61 -4.74 -13.83 -12.74
CA ALA A 61 -3.62 -14.34 -13.54
C ALA A 61 -3.20 -13.37 -14.65
N THR A 62 -4.18 -12.75 -15.33
CA THR A 62 -3.90 -11.72 -16.34
C THR A 62 -3.27 -10.49 -15.68
N GLY A 63 -3.79 -10.05 -14.54
CA GLY A 63 -3.23 -8.94 -13.77
C GLY A 63 -1.78 -9.18 -13.36
N ILE A 64 -1.46 -10.35 -12.82
CA ILE A 64 -0.09 -10.74 -12.44
C ILE A 64 0.84 -10.76 -13.67
N SER A 65 0.38 -11.27 -14.81
CA SER A 65 1.15 -11.26 -16.06
C SER A 65 1.46 -9.83 -16.52
N VAL A 66 0.48 -8.93 -16.41
CA VAL A 66 0.62 -7.51 -16.71
C VAL A 66 1.55 -6.82 -15.70
N VAL A 67 1.55 -7.19 -14.41
CA VAL A 67 2.53 -6.69 -13.42
C VAL A 67 3.94 -7.03 -13.85
N VAL A 68 4.22 -8.29 -14.20
CA VAL A 68 5.56 -8.74 -14.60
C VAL A 68 6.07 -7.96 -15.80
N LEU A 69 5.23 -7.80 -16.84
CA LEU A 69 5.58 -7.02 -18.03
C LEU A 69 5.75 -5.53 -17.71
N GLY A 70 4.84 -4.96 -16.93
CA GLY A 70 4.87 -3.55 -16.54
C GLY A 70 6.11 -3.21 -15.72
N LEU A 71 6.44 -4.03 -14.71
CA LEU A 71 7.63 -3.86 -13.89
C LEU A 71 8.92 -4.00 -14.72
N ALA A 72 8.96 -4.94 -15.69
CA ALA A 72 10.11 -5.10 -16.57
C ALA A 72 10.35 -3.84 -17.42
N PHE A 73 9.32 -3.33 -18.09
CA PHE A 73 9.43 -2.10 -18.90
C PHE A 73 9.73 -0.88 -18.03
N PHE A 74 9.13 -0.80 -16.85
CA PHE A 74 9.31 0.33 -15.94
C PHE A 74 10.74 0.41 -15.42
N MET A 75 11.28 -0.70 -14.89
CA MET A 75 12.64 -0.75 -14.38
C MET A 75 13.67 -0.51 -15.48
N GLU A 76 13.45 -1.08 -16.68
CA GLU A 76 14.32 -0.81 -17.83
C GLU A 76 14.26 0.66 -18.24
N GLY A 77 13.07 1.26 -18.25
CA GLY A 77 12.89 2.67 -18.55
C GLY A 77 13.57 3.60 -17.53
N LEU A 78 13.53 3.25 -16.25
CA LEU A 78 14.26 3.96 -15.20
C LEU A 78 15.78 3.88 -15.40
N PHE A 79 16.30 2.69 -15.70
CA PHE A 79 17.74 2.47 -15.89
C PHE A 79 18.30 3.11 -17.17
N LEU A 80 17.53 3.18 -18.26
CA LEU A 80 17.95 3.81 -19.50
C LEU A 80 17.68 5.33 -19.53
N GLY A 81 16.63 5.79 -18.83
CA GLY A 81 16.15 7.16 -18.88
C GLY A 81 16.55 8.01 -17.67
N LEU A 82 15.83 7.82 -16.56
CA LEU A 82 15.88 8.74 -15.41
C LEU A 82 17.18 8.62 -14.59
N MET A 83 17.71 7.41 -14.40
CA MET A 83 18.93 7.20 -13.61
C MET A 83 20.17 7.83 -14.24
N PRO A 84 20.51 7.59 -15.52
CA PRO A 84 21.67 8.22 -16.16
C PRO A 84 21.58 9.75 -16.16
N LEU A 85 20.36 10.29 -16.32
CA LEU A 85 20.11 11.72 -16.25
C LEU A 85 20.39 12.27 -14.85
N GLY A 86 19.96 11.56 -13.80
CA GLY A 86 20.29 11.87 -12.41
C GLY A 86 21.80 11.83 -12.11
N GLU A 87 22.51 10.80 -12.60
CA GLU A 87 23.97 10.69 -12.43
C GLU A 87 24.73 11.83 -13.12
N VAL A 88 24.36 12.15 -14.36
CA VAL A 88 24.99 13.21 -15.16
C VAL A 88 24.81 14.56 -14.49
N ILE A 89 23.60 14.84 -13.98
CA ILE A 89 23.33 16.06 -13.23
C ILE A 89 24.10 16.03 -11.90
N GLY A 90 24.13 14.92 -11.18
CA GLY A 90 24.89 14.78 -9.94
C GLY A 90 26.38 15.06 -10.11
N ILE A 91 26.97 14.62 -11.23
CA ILE A 91 28.37 14.91 -11.55
C ILE A 91 28.54 16.39 -11.96
N LYS A 92 27.71 16.91 -12.86
CA LYS A 92 27.97 18.24 -13.44
C LYS A 92 27.52 19.41 -12.54
N LEU A 93 26.56 19.19 -11.66
CA LEU A 93 25.94 20.24 -10.86
C LEU A 93 26.89 20.86 -9.83
N PRO A 94 27.68 20.10 -9.03
CA PRO A 94 28.67 20.67 -8.12
C PRO A 94 29.81 21.44 -8.83
N GLN A 95 30.12 21.07 -10.07
CA GLN A 95 31.20 21.70 -10.84
C GLN A 95 30.81 23.06 -11.41
N LYS A 96 29.52 23.25 -11.74
CA LYS A 96 29.01 24.42 -12.48
C LYS A 96 28.21 25.40 -11.62
N THR A 97 27.83 25.02 -10.40
CA THR A 97 26.88 25.81 -9.60
C THR A 97 27.28 25.98 -8.14
N LYS A 98 26.69 26.98 -7.48
CA LYS A 98 26.88 27.26 -6.05
C LYS A 98 25.98 26.37 -5.19
N LEU A 99 26.38 26.16 -3.94
CA LEU A 99 25.66 25.34 -2.96
C LEU A 99 24.13 25.61 -2.89
N PRO A 100 23.61 26.85 -2.87
CA PRO A 100 22.16 27.08 -2.79
C PRO A 100 21.37 26.50 -3.96
N ILE A 101 21.95 26.50 -5.17
CA ILE A 101 21.33 25.94 -6.37
C ILE A 101 21.28 24.42 -6.27
N ILE A 102 22.37 23.80 -5.78
CA ILE A 102 22.44 22.35 -5.54
C ILE A 102 21.37 21.92 -4.55
N LEU A 103 21.22 22.65 -3.43
CA LEU A 103 20.23 22.34 -2.39
C LEU A 103 18.80 22.56 -2.87
N THR A 104 18.54 23.63 -3.64
CA THR A 104 17.21 23.87 -4.24
C THR A 104 16.85 22.78 -5.23
N PHE A 105 17.80 22.38 -6.07
CA PHE A 105 17.63 21.26 -6.99
C PHE A 105 17.33 19.96 -6.23
N ALA A 106 18.11 19.64 -5.19
CA ALA A 106 17.93 18.44 -4.37
C ALA A 106 16.55 18.39 -3.70
N PHE A 107 16.08 19.54 -3.20
CA PHE A 107 14.75 19.69 -2.60
C PHE A 107 13.62 19.43 -3.61
N ILE A 108 13.68 20.07 -4.79
CA ILE A 108 12.68 19.89 -5.85
C ILE A 108 12.72 18.45 -6.39
N LEU A 109 13.92 17.87 -6.50
CA LEU A 109 14.09 16.48 -6.91
C LEU A 109 13.41 15.52 -5.95
N GLY A 110 13.59 15.68 -4.64
CA GLY A 110 12.94 14.83 -3.63
C GLY A 110 11.42 14.92 -3.69
N ILE A 111 10.89 16.13 -3.90
CA ILE A 111 9.45 16.35 -4.12
C ILE A 111 8.99 15.61 -5.39
N GLY A 112 9.67 15.82 -6.52
CA GLY A 112 9.33 15.22 -7.81
C GLY A 112 9.40 13.69 -7.81
N ALA A 113 10.43 13.12 -7.16
CA ALA A 113 10.59 11.68 -7.00
C ALA A 113 9.43 11.07 -6.21
N THR A 114 8.94 11.75 -5.18
CA THR A 114 7.79 11.28 -4.38
C THR A 114 6.49 11.26 -5.18
N PHE A 115 6.27 12.24 -6.05
CA PHE A 115 5.11 12.21 -6.95
C PHE A 115 5.19 11.09 -7.99
N ALA A 116 6.42 10.71 -8.35
CA ALA A 116 6.67 9.62 -9.26
C ALA A 116 6.60 8.23 -8.59
N GLU A 117 6.41 8.15 -7.27
CA GLU A 117 6.37 6.90 -6.52
C GLU A 117 4.99 6.22 -6.62
N PRO A 118 4.86 5.08 -7.32
CA PRO A 118 3.57 4.41 -7.50
C PRO A 118 2.95 3.91 -6.18
N ALA A 119 3.78 3.56 -5.20
CA ALA A 119 3.33 3.00 -3.93
C ALA A 119 2.46 4.00 -3.11
N ILE A 120 2.68 5.31 -3.30
CA ILE A 120 1.85 6.37 -2.70
C ILE A 120 0.40 6.34 -3.22
N GLY A 121 0.20 5.98 -4.49
CA GLY A 121 -1.13 5.87 -5.08
C GLY A 121 -1.96 4.74 -4.44
N ILE A 122 -1.31 3.61 -4.13
CA ILE A 122 -1.95 2.49 -3.45
C ILE A 122 -2.33 2.85 -2.01
N LEU A 123 -1.44 3.56 -1.31
CA LEU A 123 -1.69 4.04 0.04
C LEU A 123 -2.88 5.01 0.10
N LYS A 124 -3.08 5.86 -0.92
CA LYS A 124 -4.32 6.66 -1.04
C LYS A 124 -5.56 5.78 -1.24
N ALA A 125 -5.48 4.78 -2.11
CA ALA A 125 -6.59 3.88 -2.40
C ALA A 125 -7.03 3.07 -1.16
N ALA A 126 -6.10 2.78 -0.24
CA ALA A 126 -6.39 2.17 1.05
C ALA A 126 -7.35 3.01 1.92
N GLY A 127 -7.42 4.34 1.69
CA GLY A 127 -8.33 5.26 2.37
C GLY A 127 -9.81 4.93 2.26
N ALA A 128 -10.21 4.24 1.18
CA ALA A 128 -11.59 3.86 0.96
C ALA A 128 -12.11 2.82 1.97
N TYR A 129 -11.20 2.13 2.68
CA TYR A 129 -11.55 1.12 3.68
C TYR A 129 -11.66 1.67 5.10
N VAL A 130 -11.22 2.91 5.33
CA VAL A 130 -11.30 3.56 6.65
C VAL A 130 -12.67 4.19 6.80
N LYS A 131 -13.37 3.89 7.90
CA LYS A 131 -14.68 4.49 8.19
C LYS A 131 -14.53 5.86 8.85
N ALA A 132 -15.34 6.81 8.40
CA ALA A 132 -15.29 8.20 8.88
C ALA A 132 -15.54 8.38 10.39
N TRP A 133 -16.36 7.55 11.03
CA TRP A 133 -16.66 7.64 12.46
C TRP A 133 -15.64 6.90 13.34
N ASP A 134 -15.01 5.85 12.83
CA ASP A 134 -14.01 5.07 13.57
C ASP A 134 -12.65 5.79 13.62
N ALA A 135 -12.27 6.48 12.53
CA ALA A 135 -11.05 7.30 12.48
C ALA A 135 -11.25 8.57 11.62
N PRO A 136 -11.92 9.61 12.15
CA PRO A 136 -12.23 10.83 11.39
C PRO A 136 -11.02 11.53 10.78
N LEU A 137 -9.93 11.68 11.54
CA LEU A 137 -8.71 12.34 11.04
C LEU A 137 -8.04 11.53 9.91
N LEU A 138 -7.97 10.21 10.08
CA LEU A 138 -7.40 9.32 9.08
C LEU A 138 -8.24 9.33 7.79
N PHE A 139 -9.58 9.30 7.94
CA PHE A 139 -10.51 9.42 6.83
C PHE A 139 -10.35 10.73 6.07
N LEU A 140 -10.24 11.87 6.77
CA LEU A 140 -10.02 13.19 6.18
C LEU A 140 -8.75 13.19 5.31
N ILE A 141 -7.64 12.72 5.88
CA ILE A 141 -6.31 12.76 5.26
C ILE A 141 -6.23 11.84 4.05
N LEU A 142 -6.91 10.68 4.06
CA LEU A 142 -6.85 9.71 2.98
C LEU A 142 -7.88 9.93 1.87
N ASN A 143 -9.00 10.63 2.13
CA ASN A 143 -10.05 10.90 1.15
C ASN A 143 -9.97 12.35 0.66
N LYS A 144 -10.58 13.28 1.41
CA LYS A 144 -10.68 14.71 1.03
C LYS A 144 -9.32 15.37 0.87
N TYR A 145 -8.39 15.12 1.79
CA TYR A 145 -7.05 15.72 1.82
C TYR A 145 -5.94 14.79 1.35
N SER A 146 -6.27 13.79 0.54
CA SER A 146 -5.30 12.84 -0.03
C SER A 146 -4.16 13.51 -0.82
N ASN A 147 -4.41 14.67 -1.43
CA ASN A 147 -3.36 15.45 -2.10
C ASN A 147 -2.47 16.20 -1.11
N TYR A 148 -3.02 16.76 -0.03
CA TYR A 148 -2.22 17.39 1.03
C TYR A 148 -1.32 16.38 1.76
N LEU A 149 -1.79 15.14 1.91
CA LEU A 149 -0.95 14.05 2.39
C LEU A 149 0.30 13.89 1.52
N VAL A 150 0.13 13.80 0.20
CA VAL A 150 1.27 13.66 -0.73
C VAL A 150 2.15 14.88 -0.74
N TYR A 151 1.57 16.09 -0.69
CA TYR A 151 2.36 17.32 -0.59
C TYR A 151 3.22 17.31 0.68
N SER A 152 2.65 16.97 1.83
CA SER A 152 3.38 16.86 3.09
C SER A 152 4.51 15.82 3.02
N VAL A 153 4.19 14.61 2.55
CA VAL A 153 5.17 13.53 2.36
C VAL A 153 6.29 13.98 1.40
N SER A 154 5.95 14.59 0.27
CA SER A 154 6.90 15.05 -0.75
C SER A 154 7.82 16.16 -0.23
N VAL A 155 7.31 17.08 0.58
CA VAL A 155 8.12 18.10 1.26
C VAL A 155 9.05 17.43 2.28
N GLY A 156 8.57 16.44 3.01
CA GLY A 156 9.40 15.62 3.90
C GLY A 156 10.57 14.95 3.16
N VAL A 157 10.30 14.30 2.04
CA VAL A 157 11.35 13.70 1.18
C VAL A 157 12.28 14.78 0.59
N GLY A 158 11.75 15.92 0.16
CA GLY A 158 12.57 17.05 -0.32
C GLY A 158 13.57 17.53 0.74
N ILE A 159 13.12 17.71 1.99
CA ILE A 159 13.98 18.07 3.13
C ILE A 159 15.00 16.96 3.39
N ALA A 160 14.59 15.70 3.32
CA ALA A 160 15.49 14.56 3.50
C ALA A 160 16.62 14.52 2.47
N VAL A 161 16.30 14.70 1.18
CA VAL A 161 17.30 14.73 0.12
C VAL A 161 18.21 15.95 0.29
N LEU A 162 17.68 17.11 0.70
CA LEU A 162 18.48 18.29 1.02
C LEU A 162 19.51 18.01 2.13
N PHE A 163 19.08 17.48 3.28
CA PHE A 163 20.00 17.11 4.36
C PHE A 163 20.96 15.99 3.97
N GLY A 164 20.48 15.05 3.15
CA GLY A 164 21.30 14.03 2.53
C GLY A 164 22.43 14.61 1.69
N MET A 165 22.12 15.65 0.92
CA MET A 165 23.13 16.34 0.12
C MET A 165 24.12 17.13 0.96
N LEU A 166 23.65 17.83 1.99
CA LEU A 166 24.55 18.51 2.94
C LEU A 166 25.50 17.51 3.60
N ARG A 167 24.96 16.37 4.04
CA ARG A 167 25.75 15.29 4.61
C ARG A 167 26.84 14.80 3.65
N PHE A 168 26.51 14.61 2.37
CA PHE A 168 27.47 14.18 1.36
C PHE A 168 28.55 15.22 1.06
N LEU A 169 28.17 16.50 0.95
CA LEU A 169 29.10 17.58 0.63
C LEU A 169 30.09 17.87 1.77
N TYR A 170 29.64 17.73 3.03
CA TYR A 170 30.47 18.00 4.21
C TYR A 170 31.02 16.75 4.91
N GLY A 171 30.69 15.55 4.43
CA GLY A 171 31.16 14.29 5.02
C GLY A 171 30.61 14.01 6.43
N TRP A 172 29.38 14.45 6.74
CA TRP A 172 28.79 14.24 8.07
C TRP A 172 28.43 12.76 8.32
N SER A 173 28.57 12.31 9.56
CA SER A 173 28.10 10.98 9.97
C SER A 173 26.57 10.88 9.94
N LEU A 174 26.04 9.67 9.77
CA LEU A 174 24.57 9.46 9.76
C LEU A 174 24.00 9.42 11.19
N LYS A 175 24.82 9.02 12.17
CA LYS A 175 24.39 8.82 13.56
C LYS A 175 23.68 10.03 14.19
N PRO A 176 24.17 11.29 14.09
CA PRO A 176 23.51 12.44 14.70
C PRO A 176 22.08 12.63 14.17
N PHE A 177 21.88 12.43 12.86
CA PHE A 177 20.55 12.51 12.25
C PHE A 177 19.62 11.44 12.81
N ILE A 178 20.10 10.20 12.95
CA ILE A 178 19.32 9.10 13.53
C ILE A 178 18.89 9.44 14.96
N TYR A 179 19.82 9.87 15.83
CA TYR A 179 19.49 10.18 17.23
C TYR A 179 18.45 11.30 17.36
N ILE A 180 18.61 12.38 16.59
CA ILE A 180 17.70 13.52 16.63
C ILE A 180 16.34 13.13 16.06
N LEU A 181 16.30 12.57 14.84
CA LEU A 181 15.04 12.28 14.15
C LEU A 181 14.26 11.16 14.83
N VAL A 182 14.91 10.03 15.15
CA VAL A 182 14.24 8.91 15.83
C VAL A 182 13.80 9.30 17.24
N GLY A 183 14.59 10.14 17.95
CA GLY A 183 14.19 10.69 19.24
C GLY A 183 12.92 11.54 19.15
N ILE A 184 12.88 12.49 18.21
CA ILE A 184 11.69 13.33 17.96
C ILE A 184 10.49 12.47 17.55
N LEU A 185 10.67 11.55 16.60
CA LEU A 185 9.62 10.68 16.10
C LEU A 185 9.06 9.75 17.19
N SER A 186 9.92 9.22 18.05
CA SER A 186 9.50 8.38 19.18
C SER A 186 8.69 9.19 20.19
N ALA A 187 9.14 10.40 20.53
CA ALA A 187 8.42 11.30 21.43
C ALA A 187 7.05 11.73 20.85
N PHE A 188 7.01 12.08 19.56
CA PHE A 188 5.78 12.48 18.88
C PHE A 188 4.80 11.30 18.74
N SER A 189 5.30 10.11 18.42
CA SER A 189 4.49 8.88 18.36
C SER A 189 3.94 8.52 19.76
N PHE A 190 4.73 8.72 20.81
CA PHE A 190 4.27 8.53 22.18
C PHE A 190 3.17 9.53 22.56
N TRP A 191 3.34 10.82 22.24
CA TRP A 191 2.30 11.84 22.43
C TRP A 191 1.00 11.48 21.69
N SER A 192 1.12 10.92 20.49
CA SER A 192 -0.04 10.49 19.69
C SER A 192 -0.89 9.40 20.38
N LEU A 193 -0.36 8.63 21.34
CA LEU A 193 -1.16 7.63 22.06
C LEU A 193 -2.27 8.27 22.90
N PHE A 194 -2.04 9.47 23.42
CA PHE A 194 -2.98 10.17 24.28
C PHE A 194 -4.06 10.94 23.49
N GLN A 195 -3.93 11.00 22.16
CA GLN A 195 -4.85 11.72 21.29
C GLN A 195 -5.67 10.73 20.44
N PRO A 196 -7.00 10.60 20.65
CA PRO A 196 -7.82 9.56 20.00
C PRO A 196 -7.74 9.53 18.47
N ASN A 197 -7.65 10.71 17.83
CA ASN A 197 -7.56 10.84 16.39
C ASN A 197 -6.14 10.54 15.85
N MET A 198 -5.11 10.97 16.57
CA MET A 198 -3.72 10.77 16.14
C MET A 198 -3.29 9.30 16.26
N LYS A 199 -3.83 8.57 17.24
CA LYS A 199 -3.56 7.14 17.46
C LYS A 199 -3.67 6.32 16.17
N PHE A 200 -4.74 6.53 15.39
CA PHE A 200 -4.98 5.82 14.12
C PHE A 200 -4.15 6.38 12.96
N LEU A 201 -3.81 7.68 12.99
CA LEU A 201 -2.97 8.31 11.97
C LEU A 201 -1.50 7.86 12.08
N THR A 202 -1.03 7.52 13.28
CA THR A 202 0.37 7.12 13.49
C THR A 202 0.76 5.92 12.62
N GLY A 203 -0.13 4.93 12.46
CA GLY A 203 0.13 3.80 11.55
C GLY A 203 0.36 4.23 10.11
N LEU A 204 -0.47 5.14 9.61
CA LEU A 204 -0.30 5.72 8.27
C LEU A 204 1.01 6.51 8.17
N ALA A 205 1.33 7.33 9.16
CA ALA A 205 2.53 8.18 9.12
C ALA A 205 3.81 7.36 8.98
N TRP A 206 3.94 6.28 9.75
CA TRP A 206 5.08 5.39 9.68
C TRP A 206 5.12 4.55 8.40
N ASP A 207 3.96 4.09 7.91
CA ASP A 207 3.89 3.41 6.61
C ASP A 207 4.26 4.36 5.46
N CYS A 208 3.89 5.65 5.51
CA CYS A 208 4.30 6.65 4.52
C CYS A 208 5.83 6.77 4.42
N GLY A 209 6.55 6.75 5.55
CA GLY A 209 8.01 6.77 5.55
C GLY A 209 8.62 5.53 4.90
N ALA A 210 7.99 4.38 5.05
CA ALA A 210 8.43 3.16 4.39
C ALA A 210 8.09 3.17 2.88
N VAL A 211 6.99 3.82 2.49
CA VAL A 211 6.52 3.86 1.09
C VAL A 211 7.32 4.85 0.22
N THR A 212 7.95 5.88 0.79
CA THR A 212 8.69 6.90 0.02
C THR A 212 10.01 6.41 -0.56
N THR A 213 10.51 5.27 -0.11
CA THR A 213 11.78 4.66 -0.52
C THR A 213 11.61 3.59 -1.60
N GLY A 214 10.63 3.77 -2.48
CA GLY A 214 10.31 2.83 -3.54
C GLY A 214 11.24 2.90 -4.78
N PRO A 215 10.82 2.25 -5.89
CA PRO A 215 11.65 1.99 -7.07
C PRO A 215 12.05 3.24 -7.85
N VAL A 216 11.44 4.40 -7.60
CA VAL A 216 11.84 5.65 -8.28
C VAL A 216 12.80 6.46 -7.41
N THR A 217 12.44 6.70 -6.15
CA THR A 217 13.20 7.59 -5.27
C THR A 217 14.60 7.04 -4.99
N VAL A 218 14.72 5.76 -4.63
CA VAL A 218 16.01 5.19 -4.20
C VAL A 218 17.04 5.21 -5.33
N PRO A 219 16.77 4.67 -6.53
CA PRO A 219 17.77 4.66 -7.58
C PRO A 219 18.17 6.06 -8.03
N LEU A 220 17.23 7.01 -8.03
CA LEU A 220 17.46 8.39 -8.46
C LEU A 220 18.29 9.20 -7.47
N VAL A 221 17.97 9.09 -6.18
CA VAL A 221 18.68 9.79 -5.10
C VAL A 221 20.07 9.19 -4.91
N LEU A 222 20.22 7.87 -5.05
CA LEU A 222 21.53 7.21 -5.03
C LEU A 222 22.38 7.62 -6.24
N ALA A 223 21.82 7.61 -7.44
CA ALA A 223 22.50 8.07 -8.66
C ALA A 223 23.03 9.51 -8.51
N LEU A 224 22.19 10.41 -7.99
CA LEU A 224 22.61 11.77 -7.70
C LEU A 224 23.70 11.82 -6.63
N GLY A 225 23.49 11.13 -5.51
CA GLY A 225 24.42 11.10 -4.38
C GLY A 225 25.80 10.61 -4.77
N ILE A 226 25.88 9.51 -5.53
CA ILE A 226 27.13 8.96 -6.08
C ILE A 226 27.81 9.98 -6.99
N GLY A 227 27.05 10.64 -7.88
CA GLY A 227 27.59 11.66 -8.78
C GLY A 227 28.21 12.84 -8.05
N ILE A 228 27.56 13.32 -6.99
CA ILE A 228 28.02 14.46 -6.20
C ILE A 228 29.22 14.08 -5.33
N CYS A 229 29.18 12.91 -4.68
CA CYS A 229 30.27 12.42 -3.84
C CYS A 229 31.57 12.24 -4.64
N ARG A 230 31.49 11.70 -5.86
CA ARG A 230 32.67 11.50 -6.72
C ARG A 230 33.49 12.79 -6.95
N ILE A 231 32.85 13.96 -6.85
CA ILE A 231 33.49 15.26 -7.09
C ILE A 231 33.79 16.00 -5.79
N ALA A 232 32.87 15.96 -4.83
CA ALA A 232 32.99 16.73 -3.59
C ALA A 232 34.03 16.11 -2.62
N SER A 233 34.19 14.79 -2.60
CA SER A 233 35.06 14.10 -1.62
C SER A 233 36.48 13.82 -2.12
N GLY A 234 36.90 14.37 -3.26
CA GLY A 234 38.28 14.21 -3.77
C GLY A 234 38.72 12.76 -4.04
N GLY A 235 37.78 11.81 -4.12
CA GLY A 235 38.05 10.40 -4.38
C GLY A 235 38.53 9.58 -3.17
N THR A 236 38.69 10.16 -1.97
CA THR A 236 39.25 9.44 -0.80
C THR A 236 38.19 8.76 0.08
N SER A 237 36.91 9.02 -0.15
CA SER A 237 35.79 8.42 0.60
C SER A 237 34.84 7.70 -0.36
N GLU A 238 35.20 6.47 -0.77
CA GLU A 238 34.37 5.63 -1.66
C GLU A 238 33.04 5.17 -1.03
N SER A 239 32.83 5.40 0.28
CA SER A 239 31.67 4.92 1.04
C SER A 239 30.47 5.88 1.12
N SER A 240 30.52 7.06 0.49
CA SER A 240 29.62 8.17 0.88
C SER A 240 28.32 8.32 0.06
N GLY A 241 27.81 7.28 -0.61
CA GLY A 241 26.50 7.32 -1.29
C GLY A 241 25.31 6.82 -0.45
N LEU A 242 25.56 6.12 0.66
CA LEU A 242 24.54 5.49 1.51
C LEU A 242 24.16 6.41 2.69
N GLY A 243 22.92 6.34 3.16
CA GLY A 243 22.34 7.03 4.31
C GLY A 243 21.25 8.05 3.96
N VAL A 244 21.10 8.41 2.68
CA VAL A 244 20.04 9.36 2.26
C VAL A 244 18.69 8.68 2.15
N VAL A 245 18.68 7.39 1.82
CA VAL A 245 17.45 6.58 1.81
C VAL A 245 16.83 6.55 3.22
N THR A 246 17.67 6.43 4.25
CA THR A 246 17.25 6.53 5.66
C THR A 246 16.58 7.87 5.97
N LEU A 247 17.16 9.00 5.56
CA LEU A 247 16.53 10.29 5.79
C LEU A 247 15.21 10.41 5.03
N ALA A 248 15.17 9.87 3.81
CA ALA A 248 13.99 9.86 2.93
C ALA A 248 12.84 9.02 3.48
N SER A 249 13.08 8.15 4.48
CA SER A 249 12.01 7.48 5.22
C SER A 249 11.63 8.18 6.53
N LEU A 250 12.56 8.83 7.24
CA LEU A 250 12.29 9.45 8.53
C LEU A 250 11.54 10.80 8.45
N PHE A 251 11.93 11.70 7.54
CA PHE A 251 11.30 13.02 7.43
C PHE A 251 9.83 12.98 7.00
N PRO A 252 9.39 12.10 6.06
CA PRO A 252 7.98 11.99 5.71
C PRO A 252 7.08 11.63 6.90
N ILE A 253 7.57 10.79 7.82
CA ILE A 253 6.82 10.42 9.03
C ILE A 253 6.54 11.67 9.87
N LEU A 254 7.58 12.49 10.08
CA LEU A 254 7.46 13.75 10.80
C LEU A 254 6.50 14.72 10.10
N ALA A 255 6.55 14.79 8.77
CA ALA A 255 5.68 15.64 7.98
C ALA A 255 4.20 15.21 8.08
N VAL A 256 3.90 13.92 8.04
CA VAL A 256 2.53 13.40 8.18
C VAL A 256 2.00 13.56 9.60
N LEU A 257 2.83 13.32 10.63
CA LEU A 257 2.42 13.56 12.02
C LEU A 257 2.14 15.05 12.28
N SER A 258 2.98 15.95 11.75
CA SER A 258 2.76 17.40 11.83
C SER A 258 1.47 17.83 11.10
N LEU A 259 1.21 17.26 9.91
CA LEU A 259 -0.04 17.50 9.17
C LEU A 259 -1.27 17.06 9.99
N GLY A 260 -1.19 15.88 10.62
CA GLY A 260 -2.22 15.36 11.51
C GLY A 260 -2.50 16.28 12.69
N ALA A 261 -1.44 16.72 13.36
CA ALA A 261 -1.54 17.64 14.50
C ALA A 261 -2.18 18.98 14.10
N PHE A 262 -1.91 19.49 12.89
CA PHE A 262 -2.50 20.72 12.38
C PHE A 262 -4.03 20.61 12.19
N TYR A 263 -4.52 19.50 11.67
CA TYR A 263 -5.96 19.28 11.42
C TYR A 263 -6.73 18.67 12.60
N LEU A 264 -6.06 18.39 13.71
CA LEU A 264 -6.63 17.69 14.87
C LEU A 264 -7.87 18.40 15.45
N ASN A 265 -7.86 19.73 15.49
CA ASN A 265 -8.94 20.52 16.09
C ASN A 265 -10.19 20.68 15.20
N ILE A 266 -10.08 20.33 13.91
CA ILE A 266 -11.13 20.55 12.90
C ILE A 266 -12.07 19.34 12.78
N VAL A 267 -11.57 18.16 13.16
CA VAL A 267 -12.28 16.89 13.05
C VAL A 267 -13.02 16.51 14.35
N PRO A 268 -14.13 15.75 14.27
CA PRO A 268 -14.74 15.18 15.45
C PRO A 268 -13.84 14.11 16.09
N HIS A 269 -14.10 13.77 17.35
CA HIS A 269 -13.47 12.61 17.97
C HIS A 269 -14.07 11.31 17.41
N PRO A 270 -13.31 10.19 17.42
CA PRO A 270 -13.85 8.87 17.11
C PRO A 270 -15.04 8.58 18.04
N THR A 271 -16.21 8.31 17.45
CA THR A 271 -17.46 8.14 18.19
C THR A 271 -18.31 7.06 17.54
N GLU A 272 -19.33 6.60 18.27
CA GLU A 272 -20.32 5.69 17.71
C GLU A 272 -21.02 6.30 16.50
N GLU A 273 -21.33 5.44 15.54
CA GLU A 273 -21.87 5.78 14.23
C GLU A 273 -23.12 6.69 14.28
N ALA A 274 -24.05 6.45 15.23
CA ALA A 274 -25.26 7.26 15.37
C ALA A 274 -24.97 8.68 15.93
N LYS A 275 -24.02 8.78 16.87
CA LYS A 275 -23.60 10.06 17.48
C LYS A 275 -22.78 10.92 16.52
N PHE A 276 -22.11 10.28 15.57
CA PHE A 276 -21.36 10.96 14.51
C PHE A 276 -22.28 11.81 13.62
N PHE A 277 -23.44 11.28 13.23
CA PHE A 277 -24.41 12.01 12.39
C PHE A 277 -25.40 12.90 13.16
N ALA A 278 -25.31 12.89 14.50
CA ALA A 278 -26.16 13.71 15.36
C ALA A 278 -25.94 15.22 15.15
N ARG A 279 -26.95 16.01 15.50
CA ARG A 279 -26.97 17.46 15.27
C ARG A 279 -25.81 18.20 15.92
N GLU A 280 -25.36 17.73 17.09
CA GLU A 280 -24.26 18.31 17.87
C GLU A 280 -22.90 18.20 17.14
N ASN A 281 -22.63 17.05 16.51
CA ASN A 281 -21.36 16.78 15.81
C ASN A 281 -21.41 17.10 14.31
N ARG A 282 -22.58 17.44 13.77
CA ARG A 282 -22.78 17.63 12.33
C ARG A 282 -21.89 18.73 11.74
N SER A 283 -21.62 19.81 12.47
CA SER A 283 -20.74 20.90 12.01
C SER A 283 -19.30 20.41 11.77
N LYS A 284 -18.72 19.70 12.74
CA LYS A 284 -17.40 19.08 12.61
C LYS A 284 -17.39 17.93 11.61
N THR A 285 -18.48 17.18 11.50
CA THR A 285 -18.62 16.08 10.55
C THR A 285 -18.66 16.58 9.10
N LEU A 286 -19.32 17.71 8.84
CA LEU A 286 -19.33 18.34 7.52
C LEU A 286 -17.93 18.70 7.03
N ASN A 287 -16.99 19.02 7.93
CA ASN A 287 -15.60 19.32 7.54
C ASN A 287 -14.90 18.12 6.87
N LEU A 288 -15.35 16.89 7.14
CA LEU A 288 -14.80 15.65 6.57
C LEU A 288 -15.16 15.48 5.09
N PHE A 289 -16.23 16.11 4.64
CA PHE A 289 -16.77 16.01 3.28
C PHE A 289 -16.62 17.36 2.57
N ASN A 290 -16.76 17.40 1.24
CA ASN A 290 -16.77 18.67 0.52
C ASN A 290 -18.11 19.37 0.76
N ASP A 291 -19.21 18.61 0.65
CA ASP A 291 -20.57 19.12 0.73
C ASP A 291 -21.48 18.24 1.60
N LYS A 292 -22.62 18.80 2.02
CA LYS A 292 -23.66 18.05 2.75
C LYS A 292 -24.18 16.86 1.94
N ASN A 293 -24.29 16.98 0.61
CA ASN A 293 -24.80 15.91 -0.24
C ASN A 293 -23.82 14.73 -0.31
N GLU A 294 -22.51 14.99 -0.31
CA GLU A 294 -21.48 13.96 -0.27
C GLU A 294 -21.52 13.19 1.07
N MET A 295 -21.70 13.91 2.18
CA MET A 295 -21.91 13.30 3.51
C MET A 295 -23.15 12.39 3.52
N ILE A 296 -24.27 12.85 2.93
CA ILE A 296 -25.50 12.03 2.83
C ILE A 296 -25.25 10.80 1.96
N GLY A 297 -24.57 10.97 0.81
CA GLY A 297 -24.20 9.85 -0.06
C GLY A 297 -23.34 8.82 0.64
N TYR A 298 -22.35 9.29 1.40
CA TYR A 298 -21.50 8.43 2.22
C TYR A 298 -22.29 7.69 3.30
N ALA A 299 -23.21 8.38 4.00
CA ALA A 299 -24.08 7.76 5.00
C ALA A 299 -25.00 6.69 4.39
N LEU A 300 -25.63 6.97 3.24
CA LEU A 300 -26.46 5.97 2.55
C LEU A 300 -25.64 4.74 2.16
N GLN A 301 -24.40 4.92 1.70
CA GLN A 301 -23.57 3.81 1.22
C GLN A 301 -22.92 3.00 2.35
N ASN A 302 -22.58 3.62 3.48
CA ASN A 302 -21.74 2.99 4.50
C ASN A 302 -22.37 2.89 5.89
N ALA A 303 -23.34 3.75 6.22
CA ALA A 303 -23.97 3.79 7.53
C ALA A 303 -25.20 2.87 7.61
N GLN A 304 -25.48 2.39 8.83
CA GLN A 304 -26.66 1.64 9.21
C GLN A 304 -27.92 2.51 9.18
N ALA A 305 -29.07 1.84 9.09
CA ALA A 305 -30.40 2.45 9.09
C ALA A 305 -30.60 3.51 10.18
N ASN A 306 -30.27 3.17 11.42
CA ASN A 306 -30.48 4.05 12.58
C ASN A 306 -29.61 5.31 12.49
N SER A 307 -28.39 5.17 12.00
CA SER A 307 -27.43 6.27 11.81
C SER A 307 -27.85 7.18 10.64
N GLN A 308 -28.42 6.60 9.59
CA GLN A 308 -29.02 7.38 8.50
C GLN A 308 -30.19 8.22 9.02
N ILE A 309 -31.07 7.65 9.85
CA ILE A 309 -32.19 8.39 10.46
C ILE A 309 -31.67 9.52 11.36
N ALA A 310 -30.58 9.30 12.12
CA ALA A 310 -29.93 10.35 12.91
C ALA A 310 -29.43 11.53 12.05
N LEU A 311 -28.98 11.28 10.81
CA LEU A 311 -28.60 12.31 9.85
C LEU A 311 -29.80 13.17 9.38
N PHE A 312 -31.02 12.65 9.47
CA PHE A 312 -32.26 13.37 9.17
C PHE A 312 -32.98 13.84 10.44
N ASP A 313 -32.20 14.17 11.48
CA ASP A 313 -32.68 14.69 12.77
C ASP A 313 -33.63 13.73 13.49
N GLY A 314 -33.43 12.42 13.30
CA GLY A 314 -34.29 11.38 13.88
C GLY A 314 -35.58 11.13 13.10
N SER A 315 -35.82 11.82 11.98
CA SER A 315 -37.06 11.69 11.21
C SER A 315 -36.88 10.77 10.00
N GLN A 316 -37.56 9.62 10.05
CA GLN A 316 -37.64 8.69 8.92
C GLN A 316 -38.37 9.31 7.72
N GLU A 317 -39.37 10.15 7.94
CA GLU A 317 -40.11 10.83 6.86
C GLU A 317 -39.22 11.76 6.03
N LYS A 318 -38.40 12.59 6.68
CA LYS A 318 -37.46 13.49 5.98
C LYS A 318 -36.44 12.72 5.14
N MET A 319 -35.99 11.57 5.64
CA MET A 319 -35.10 10.68 4.90
C MET A 319 -35.79 10.13 3.64
N LEU A 320 -37.04 9.65 3.76
CA LEU A 320 -37.80 9.12 2.63
C LEU A 320 -38.14 10.21 1.61
N GLU A 321 -38.44 11.43 2.05
CA GLU A 321 -38.64 12.59 1.18
C GLU A 321 -37.38 12.89 0.36
N PHE A 322 -36.21 12.85 0.99
CA PHE A 322 -34.93 13.04 0.30
C PHE A 322 -34.64 11.94 -0.71
N ILE A 323 -34.94 10.67 -0.39
CA ILE A 323 -34.83 9.55 -1.33
C ILE A 323 -35.80 9.72 -2.50
N GLY A 324 -37.02 10.21 -2.24
CA GLY A 324 -37.98 10.57 -3.28
C GLY A 324 -37.47 11.67 -4.21
N LYS A 325 -36.75 12.67 -3.68
CA LYS A 325 -36.07 13.71 -4.47
C LYS A 325 -34.95 13.13 -5.32
N LEU A 326 -34.13 12.22 -4.77
CA LEU A 326 -33.09 11.50 -5.51
C LEU A 326 -33.64 10.74 -6.72
N LYS A 327 -34.83 10.14 -6.61
CA LYS A 327 -35.46 9.48 -7.76
C LYS A 327 -35.74 10.44 -8.92
N LYS A 328 -36.15 11.68 -8.62
CA LYS A 328 -36.61 12.66 -9.61
C LYS A 328 -35.47 13.52 -10.18
N ASP A 329 -34.45 13.83 -9.37
CA ASP A 329 -33.40 14.79 -9.72
C ASP A 329 -32.08 14.08 -10.13
N PRO A 330 -31.67 14.16 -11.42
CA PRO A 330 -30.40 13.60 -11.88
C PRO A 330 -29.16 14.34 -11.35
N ILE A 331 -29.25 15.65 -11.10
CA ILE A 331 -28.14 16.46 -10.58
C ILE A 331 -27.89 16.10 -9.12
N LEU A 332 -28.96 16.00 -8.32
CA LEU A 332 -28.85 15.56 -6.94
C LEU A 332 -28.28 14.14 -6.86
N ARG A 333 -28.69 13.22 -7.75
CA ARG A 333 -28.09 11.88 -7.84
C ARG A 333 -26.60 11.91 -8.11
N LYS A 334 -26.15 12.75 -9.05
CA LYS A 334 -24.72 12.92 -9.33
C LYS A 334 -23.97 13.41 -8.09
N SER A 335 -24.55 14.34 -7.33
CA SER A 335 -23.91 14.87 -6.12
C SER A 335 -23.82 13.87 -4.96
N VAL A 336 -24.73 12.90 -4.89
CA VAL A 336 -24.83 11.92 -3.79
C VAL A 336 -24.15 10.59 -4.12
N PHE A 337 -24.25 10.11 -5.36
CA PHE A 337 -23.70 8.82 -5.81
C PHE A 337 -22.51 8.97 -6.79
N GLY A 338 -22.10 10.19 -7.12
CA GLY A 338 -20.98 10.49 -8.04
C GLY A 338 -21.28 10.30 -9.52
N LYS A 339 -22.45 9.73 -9.87
CA LYS A 339 -22.91 9.48 -11.24
C LYS A 339 -24.41 9.80 -11.35
N GLU A 340 -24.83 10.24 -12.53
CA GLU A 340 -26.23 10.59 -12.83
C GLU A 340 -27.13 9.35 -12.95
N ASP A 341 -26.53 8.17 -13.03
CA ASP A 341 -27.21 6.92 -13.38
C ASP A 341 -28.21 6.48 -12.30
N ILE A 342 -29.45 6.24 -12.73
CA ILE A 342 -30.53 5.76 -11.85
C ILE A 342 -30.30 4.29 -11.43
N GLU A 343 -29.55 3.53 -12.23
CA GLU A 343 -29.26 2.14 -11.94
C GLU A 343 -28.44 1.98 -10.66
N LEU A 344 -27.57 2.94 -10.33
CA LEU A 344 -26.78 2.92 -9.10
C LEU A 344 -27.66 3.09 -7.86
N LEU A 345 -28.64 3.99 -7.93
CA LEU A 345 -29.61 4.19 -6.86
C LEU A 345 -30.47 2.93 -6.67
N LYS A 346 -30.94 2.33 -7.77
CA LYS A 346 -31.72 1.08 -7.74
C LYS A 346 -30.90 -0.08 -7.18
N ASN A 347 -29.66 -0.25 -7.63
CA ASN A 347 -28.75 -1.30 -7.16
C ASN A 347 -28.43 -1.12 -5.67
N TRP A 348 -28.13 0.11 -5.24
CA TRP A 348 -27.93 0.42 -3.81
C TRP A 348 -29.17 0.07 -2.98
N ALA A 349 -30.37 0.46 -3.45
CA ALA A 349 -31.61 0.19 -2.73
C ALA A 349 -31.86 -1.31 -2.54
N VAL A 350 -31.58 -2.11 -3.58
CA VAL A 350 -31.67 -3.56 -3.53
C VAL A 350 -30.63 -4.16 -2.58
N GLN A 351 -29.38 -3.71 -2.62
CA GLN A 351 -28.28 -4.32 -1.88
C GLN A 351 -28.21 -3.89 -0.40
N LYS A 352 -28.53 -2.64 -0.10
CA LYS A 352 -28.30 -2.01 1.22
C LYS A 352 -29.51 -1.25 1.77
N GLY A 353 -30.48 -0.91 0.93
CA GLY A 353 -31.66 -0.17 1.35
C GLY A 353 -32.57 -0.97 2.30
N ILE A 354 -33.18 -0.26 3.25
CA ILE A 354 -34.23 -0.80 4.14
C ILE A 354 -35.53 -0.94 3.34
N GLU A 355 -36.45 -1.78 3.78
CA GLU A 355 -37.77 -1.96 3.16
C GLU A 355 -38.48 -0.63 2.84
N SER A 356 -38.52 0.30 3.80
CA SER A 356 -39.12 1.64 3.59
C SER A 356 -38.43 2.45 2.49
N GLN A 357 -37.11 2.34 2.35
CA GLN A 357 -36.32 3.01 1.31
C GLN A 357 -36.48 2.34 -0.05
N ARG A 358 -36.57 1.00 -0.09
CA ARG A 358 -36.85 0.22 -1.30
C ARG A 358 -38.21 0.59 -1.87
N LEU A 359 -39.23 0.64 -1.02
CA LEU A 359 -40.59 1.03 -1.43
C LEU A 359 -40.64 2.48 -1.94
N ALA A 360 -39.89 3.40 -1.34
CA ALA A 360 -39.80 4.78 -1.83
C ALA A 360 -39.19 4.88 -3.25
N ILE A 361 -38.26 3.99 -3.61
CA ILE A 361 -37.58 4.01 -4.92
C ILE A 361 -38.38 3.28 -5.99
N PHE A 362 -38.88 2.08 -5.69
CA PHE A 362 -39.56 1.22 -6.66
C PHE A 362 -41.08 1.50 -6.75
N CYS A 363 -41.68 2.16 -5.77
CA CYS A 363 -43.09 2.56 -5.66
C CYS A 363 -44.14 1.42 -5.70
N GLU A 364 -43.88 0.31 -6.40
CA GLU A 364 -44.77 -0.85 -6.48
C GLU A 364 -44.10 -2.15 -5.99
N PRO A 365 -44.83 -3.03 -5.28
CA PRO A 365 -44.32 -4.34 -4.82
C PRO A 365 -43.86 -5.26 -5.97
N ASN A 366 -44.49 -5.16 -7.15
CA ASN A 366 -44.17 -5.99 -8.31
C ASN A 366 -42.87 -5.55 -9.00
N ALA A 367 -42.67 -4.24 -9.16
CA ALA A 367 -41.42 -3.68 -9.69
C ALA A 367 -40.22 -3.96 -8.79
N LEU A 368 -40.43 -4.03 -7.46
CA LEU A 368 -39.41 -4.44 -6.50
C LEU A 368 -39.01 -5.92 -6.71
N LYS A 369 -39.96 -6.83 -6.93
CA LYS A 369 -39.67 -8.25 -7.21
C LYS A 369 -38.88 -8.43 -8.52
N GLU A 370 -39.21 -7.66 -9.56
CA GLU A 370 -38.51 -7.72 -10.85
C GLU A 370 -37.10 -7.12 -10.76
N ALA A 371 -36.94 -5.99 -10.04
CA ALA A 371 -35.63 -5.43 -9.72
C ALA A 371 -34.80 -6.38 -8.87
N LEU A 372 -35.38 -7.01 -7.85
CA LEU A 372 -34.70 -8.03 -7.05
C LEU A 372 -34.21 -9.17 -7.94
N LYS A 373 -34.99 -9.65 -8.91
CA LYS A 373 -34.57 -10.70 -9.85
C LYS A 373 -33.43 -10.26 -10.79
N ASN A 374 -33.45 -9.00 -11.23
CA ASN A 374 -32.45 -8.44 -12.15
C ASN A 374 -31.13 -8.04 -11.45
N TYR A 375 -31.21 -7.65 -10.18
CA TYR A 375 -30.08 -7.17 -9.37
C TYR A 375 -29.65 -8.17 -8.26
N SER A 376 -30.33 -9.32 -8.09
CA SER A 376 -29.93 -10.40 -7.15
C SER A 376 -28.69 -11.16 -7.60
N GLY A 377 -28.37 -11.12 -8.89
CA GLY A 377 -27.06 -11.53 -9.37
C GLY A 377 -26.06 -10.41 -9.11
N VAL A 378 -24.90 -10.74 -8.53
CA VAL A 378 -23.74 -9.85 -8.45
C VAL A 378 -23.23 -9.57 -9.88
N LYS A 379 -23.98 -8.79 -10.67
CA LYS A 379 -23.40 -8.08 -11.82
C LYS A 379 -22.63 -6.92 -11.22
N ASN A 380 -21.39 -7.21 -10.83
CA ASN A 380 -20.38 -6.19 -10.63
C ASN A 380 -20.49 -5.24 -11.81
N ILE A 381 -20.73 -3.95 -11.52
CA ILE A 381 -20.67 -2.89 -12.51
C ILE A 381 -19.33 -3.09 -13.22
N LYS A 382 -19.37 -3.56 -14.48
CA LYS A 382 -18.16 -3.75 -15.27
C LYS A 382 -17.57 -2.36 -15.45
N THR A 383 -16.57 -2.01 -14.65
CA THR A 383 -15.68 -0.92 -15.00
C THR A 383 -15.08 -1.30 -16.35
N SER A 384 -15.23 -0.42 -17.34
CA SER A 384 -14.69 -0.69 -18.66
C SER A 384 -13.17 -0.91 -18.51
N PRO A 385 -12.58 -1.97 -19.09
CA PRO A 385 -11.13 -2.15 -19.09
C PRO A 385 -10.39 -0.92 -19.61
N VAL A 386 -11.05 -0.16 -20.51
CA VAL A 386 -10.55 1.11 -21.06
C VAL A 386 -10.48 2.20 -19.99
N ASP A 387 -11.47 2.30 -19.09
CA ASP A 387 -11.47 3.31 -18.02
C ASP A 387 -10.31 3.06 -17.04
N VAL A 388 -10.08 1.79 -16.70
CA VAL A 388 -8.97 1.37 -15.84
C VAL A 388 -7.63 1.71 -16.50
N LEU A 389 -7.50 1.45 -17.81
CA LEU A 389 -6.29 1.78 -18.57
C LEU A 389 -6.05 3.29 -18.64
N LEU A 390 -7.07 4.08 -19.01
CA LEU A 390 -6.96 5.54 -19.14
C LEU A 390 -6.63 6.21 -17.81
N ARG A 391 -7.27 5.78 -16.71
CA ARG A 391 -7.01 6.32 -15.37
C ARG A 391 -5.56 6.06 -14.95
N ASN A 392 -5.09 4.82 -15.09
CA ASN A 392 -3.74 4.43 -14.72
C ASN A 392 -2.67 5.03 -15.66
N GLY A 393 -2.99 5.18 -16.95
CA GLY A 393 -2.13 5.87 -17.93
C GLY A 393 -1.97 7.35 -17.63
N LYS A 394 -3.06 8.05 -17.29
CA LYS A 394 -3.00 9.45 -16.84
C LYS A 394 -2.13 9.61 -15.60
N ALA A 395 -2.28 8.72 -14.61
CA ALA A 395 -1.46 8.73 -13.40
C ALA A 395 0.03 8.52 -13.73
N ALA A 396 0.36 7.58 -14.61
CA ALA A 396 1.75 7.31 -15.03
C ALA A 396 2.39 8.51 -15.73
N VAL A 397 1.64 9.17 -16.61
CA VAL A 397 2.09 10.39 -17.30
C VAL A 397 2.33 11.53 -16.31
N GLN A 398 1.38 11.75 -15.39
CA GLN A 398 1.48 12.80 -14.35
C GLN A 398 2.62 12.55 -13.37
N ALA A 399 3.04 11.31 -13.18
CA ALA A 399 4.18 10.93 -12.35
C ALA A 399 5.53 11.19 -13.03
N ILE A 400 5.75 10.66 -14.23
CA ILE A 400 7.09 10.59 -14.83
C ILE A 400 7.45 11.82 -15.65
N ILE A 401 6.49 12.37 -16.41
CA ILE A 401 6.78 13.48 -17.34
C ILE A 401 7.22 14.76 -16.60
N PRO A 402 6.56 15.22 -15.51
CA PRO A 402 7.00 16.42 -14.81
C PRO A 402 8.42 16.31 -14.25
N LEU A 403 8.77 15.15 -13.69
CA LEU A 403 10.12 14.88 -13.20
C LEU A 403 11.16 14.91 -14.33
N THR A 404 10.82 14.33 -15.48
CA THR A 404 11.66 14.34 -16.69
C THR A 404 11.87 15.75 -17.24
N ILE A 405 10.79 16.54 -17.32
CA ILE A 405 10.85 17.95 -17.75
C ILE A 405 11.75 18.74 -16.79
N PHE A 406 11.61 18.54 -15.48
CA PHE A 406 12.46 19.18 -14.50
C PHE A 406 13.95 18.85 -14.74
N PHE A 407 14.29 17.59 -15.01
CA PHE A 407 15.65 17.23 -15.35
C PHE A 407 16.17 17.89 -16.63
N PHE A 408 15.35 17.94 -17.69
CA PHE A 408 15.73 18.63 -18.92
C PHE A 408 15.92 20.14 -18.72
N LEU A 409 15.06 20.77 -17.92
CA LEU A 409 15.21 22.18 -17.56
C LEU A 409 16.54 22.43 -16.84
N VAL A 410 16.90 21.58 -15.87
CA VAL A 410 18.17 21.70 -15.15
C VAL A 410 19.35 21.47 -16.09
N LEU A 411 19.28 20.44 -16.95
CA LEU A 411 20.36 20.13 -17.88
C LEU A 411 20.58 21.25 -18.91
N PHE A 412 19.52 21.79 -19.50
CA PHE A 412 19.61 22.79 -20.57
C PHE A 412 19.76 24.22 -20.06
N LEU A 413 19.05 24.62 -19.00
CA LEU A 413 19.07 25.99 -18.50
C LEU A 413 20.18 26.23 -17.46
N VAL A 414 20.31 25.31 -16.50
CA VAL A 414 21.26 25.47 -15.37
C VAL A 414 22.65 24.99 -15.76
N LEU A 415 22.76 23.78 -16.31
CA LEU A 415 24.07 23.20 -16.66
C LEU A 415 24.53 23.60 -18.07
N ARG A 416 23.62 24.06 -18.94
CA ARG A 416 23.86 24.40 -20.35
C ARG A 416 24.63 23.29 -21.07
N ASP A 417 24.17 22.06 -20.90
CA ASP A 417 24.86 20.87 -21.39
C ASP A 417 24.00 20.04 -22.36
N LYS A 418 24.66 19.18 -23.15
CA LYS A 418 23.98 18.32 -24.12
C LYS A 418 23.53 17.03 -23.44
N LEU A 419 22.42 16.48 -23.92
CA LEU A 419 21.89 15.20 -23.45
C LEU A 419 22.83 14.06 -23.86
N PRO A 420 23.38 13.27 -22.91
CA PRO A 420 24.16 12.09 -23.25
C PRO A 420 23.22 11.02 -23.82
N ARG A 421 23.48 10.53 -25.03
CA ARG A 421 22.69 9.45 -25.68
C ARG A 421 21.18 9.74 -25.66
N PRO A 422 20.74 10.77 -26.41
CA PRO A 422 19.36 11.24 -26.36
C PRO A 422 18.33 10.17 -26.76
N ASP A 423 18.72 9.29 -27.67
CA ASP A 423 17.96 8.14 -28.12
C ASP A 423 17.69 7.13 -27.00
N GLU A 424 18.72 6.76 -26.22
CA GLU A 424 18.57 5.86 -25.06
C GLU A 424 17.68 6.48 -23.98
N ILE A 425 17.86 7.77 -23.68
CA ILE A 425 17.11 8.45 -22.62
C ILE A 425 15.63 8.61 -22.99
N ILE A 426 15.33 9.06 -24.22
CA ILE A 426 13.93 9.22 -24.67
C ILE A 426 13.23 7.86 -24.71
N LEU A 427 13.90 6.83 -25.23
CA LEU A 427 13.38 5.46 -25.19
C LEU A 427 13.11 5.02 -23.75
N GLY A 428 14.05 5.27 -22.83
CA GLY A 428 13.91 4.96 -21.41
C GLY A 428 12.68 5.65 -20.78
N ILE A 429 12.47 6.93 -21.04
CA ILE A 429 11.30 7.69 -20.54
C ILE A 429 9.98 7.10 -21.08
N ILE A 430 9.92 6.77 -22.37
CA ILE A 430 8.73 6.15 -22.97
C ILE A 430 8.45 4.79 -22.33
N LEU A 431 9.48 3.95 -22.18
CA LEU A 431 9.38 2.65 -21.51
C LEU A 431 8.96 2.78 -20.06
N ALA A 432 9.43 3.81 -19.34
CA ALA A 432 9.05 4.07 -17.97
C ALA A 432 7.56 4.42 -17.84
N VAL A 433 7.04 5.29 -18.72
CA VAL A 433 5.60 5.66 -18.74
C VAL A 433 4.72 4.47 -19.09
N VAL A 434 5.06 3.73 -20.14
CA VAL A 434 4.32 2.53 -20.56
C VAL A 434 4.37 1.46 -19.47
N GLY A 435 5.56 1.22 -18.92
CA GLY A 435 5.79 0.27 -17.84
C GLY A 435 4.98 0.60 -16.59
N MET A 436 5.01 1.86 -16.14
CA MET A 436 4.25 2.32 -14.97
C MET A 436 2.73 2.21 -15.20
N CYS A 437 2.24 2.52 -16.40
CA CYS A 437 0.84 2.35 -16.75
C CYS A 437 0.41 0.87 -16.63
N LEU A 438 1.13 -0.03 -17.29
CA LEU A 438 0.86 -1.47 -17.22
C LEU A 438 0.99 -1.99 -15.79
N PHE A 439 2.04 -1.58 -15.07
CA PHE A 439 2.30 -2.00 -13.71
C PHE A 439 1.15 -1.63 -12.76
N ASN A 440 0.66 -0.39 -12.80
CA ASN A 440 -0.46 0.05 -11.97
C ASN A 440 -1.76 -0.73 -12.28
N VAL A 441 -2.05 -0.97 -13.56
CA VAL A 441 -3.19 -1.82 -13.98
C VAL A 441 -3.03 -3.25 -13.46
N GLY A 442 -1.83 -3.81 -13.56
CA GLY A 442 -1.52 -5.15 -13.09
C GLY A 442 -1.70 -5.28 -11.57
N ILE A 443 -1.28 -4.29 -10.79
CA ILE A 443 -1.46 -4.29 -9.32
C ILE A 443 -2.95 -4.30 -8.99
N GLU A 444 -3.74 -3.41 -9.61
CA GLU A 444 -5.17 -3.27 -9.35
C GLU A 444 -5.94 -4.55 -9.68
N LEU A 445 -5.63 -5.21 -10.79
CA LEU A 445 -6.32 -6.41 -11.26
C LEU A 445 -5.76 -7.73 -10.70
N GLY A 446 -4.48 -7.74 -10.31
CA GLY A 446 -3.74 -8.93 -9.90
C GLY A 446 -3.39 -8.92 -8.42
N LEU A 447 -2.28 -8.28 -8.06
CA LEU A 447 -1.67 -8.37 -6.72
C LEU A 447 -2.59 -7.85 -5.60
N SER A 448 -3.27 -6.71 -5.79
CA SER A 448 -4.18 -6.18 -4.78
C SER A 448 -5.43 -7.05 -4.61
N LYS A 449 -5.98 -7.60 -5.71
CA LYS A 449 -7.09 -8.56 -5.62
C LYS A 449 -6.69 -9.84 -4.89
N LEU A 450 -5.53 -10.40 -5.25
CA LEU A 450 -5.00 -11.60 -4.61
C LEU A 450 -4.74 -11.34 -3.12
N GLY A 451 -4.06 -10.24 -2.79
CA GLY A 451 -3.79 -9.83 -1.41
C GLY A 451 -5.08 -9.60 -0.60
N ASN A 452 -6.08 -8.94 -1.16
CA ASN A 452 -7.36 -8.71 -0.49
C ASN A 452 -8.11 -10.04 -0.25
N SER A 453 -8.14 -10.92 -1.25
CA SER A 453 -8.76 -12.25 -1.15
C SER A 453 -8.09 -13.08 -0.05
N VAL A 454 -6.76 -13.17 -0.09
CA VAL A 454 -6.00 -13.90 0.93
C VAL A 454 -6.20 -13.26 2.30
N GLY A 455 -6.07 -11.94 2.42
CA GLY A 455 -6.23 -11.20 3.66
C GLY A 455 -7.61 -11.33 4.30
N SER A 456 -8.69 -11.25 3.52
CA SER A 456 -10.06 -11.43 4.05
C SER A 456 -10.35 -12.87 4.45
N ASN A 457 -9.67 -13.83 3.82
CA ASN A 457 -9.91 -15.25 4.02
C ASN A 457 -9.02 -15.87 5.10
N ILE A 458 -7.82 -15.35 5.34
CA ILE A 458 -6.88 -15.84 6.35
C ILE A 458 -7.50 -15.98 7.75
N PRO A 459 -8.33 -15.03 8.23
CA PRO A 459 -8.96 -15.16 9.54
C PRO A 459 -9.86 -16.40 9.68
N SER A 460 -10.28 -17.04 8.58
CA SER A 460 -10.97 -18.34 8.61
C SER A 460 -10.18 -19.46 9.30
N SER A 461 -8.86 -19.31 9.46
CA SER A 461 -8.05 -20.30 10.18
C SER A 461 -8.38 -20.34 11.67
N PHE A 462 -8.77 -19.22 12.28
CA PHE A 462 -9.00 -19.08 13.72
C PHE A 462 -10.38 -18.52 14.10
N THR A 463 -11.16 -17.98 13.16
CA THR A 463 -12.52 -17.47 13.44
C THR A 463 -13.47 -17.77 12.28
N LYS A 464 -14.78 -17.72 12.54
CA LYS A 464 -15.80 -17.84 11.48
C LYS A 464 -15.84 -16.54 10.69
N ILE A 465 -15.63 -16.63 9.39
CA ILE A 465 -15.72 -15.49 8.48
C ILE A 465 -16.93 -15.63 7.57
N SER A 466 -17.54 -14.51 7.20
CA SER A 466 -18.63 -14.48 6.23
C SER A 466 -18.08 -14.25 4.82
N LEU A 467 -18.34 -15.19 3.92
CA LEU A 467 -17.89 -15.14 2.53
C LEU A 467 -18.86 -14.29 1.71
N ILE A 468 -18.66 -12.98 1.74
CA ILE A 468 -19.51 -11.99 1.04
C ILE A 468 -19.58 -12.27 -0.46
N ASN A 469 -18.48 -12.74 -1.07
CA ASN A 469 -18.41 -13.03 -2.50
C ASN A 469 -19.25 -14.26 -2.92
N GLU A 470 -19.63 -15.11 -1.97
CA GLU A 470 -20.46 -16.30 -2.19
C GLU A 470 -21.89 -16.10 -1.67
N ARG A 471 -22.30 -14.85 -1.38
CA ARG A 471 -23.66 -14.53 -0.95
C ARG A 471 -24.68 -14.95 -2.02
N GLN A 472 -25.73 -15.64 -1.58
CA GLN A 472 -26.83 -16.10 -2.41
C GLN A 472 -28.16 -15.59 -1.85
N THR A 473 -29.06 -15.18 -2.72
CA THR A 473 -30.43 -14.85 -2.35
C THR A 473 -31.35 -16.01 -2.69
N ILE A 474 -31.96 -16.61 -1.67
CA ILE A 474 -32.98 -17.64 -1.81
C ILE A 474 -34.33 -16.94 -2.01
N ILE A 475 -34.98 -17.21 -3.13
CA ILE A 475 -36.26 -16.60 -3.51
C ILE A 475 -37.39 -17.57 -3.11
N ASN A 476 -38.53 -17.03 -2.66
CA ASN A 476 -39.69 -17.78 -2.15
C ASN A 476 -39.39 -18.62 -0.88
N PHE A 477 -38.57 -18.08 0.02
CA PHE A 477 -38.30 -18.67 1.32
C PHE A 477 -39.57 -18.69 2.19
N ASN A 478 -39.89 -19.85 2.78
CA ASN A 478 -41.00 -20.01 3.72
C ASN A 478 -40.42 -20.25 5.13
N GLU A 479 -40.87 -19.50 6.14
CA GLU A 479 -40.42 -19.68 7.53
C GLU A 479 -40.80 -21.05 8.12
N ASP A 480 -41.82 -21.73 7.59
CA ASP A 480 -42.26 -23.05 8.07
C ASP A 480 -41.16 -24.14 7.95
N ILE A 481 -40.15 -23.93 7.10
CA ILE A 481 -39.03 -24.87 6.94
C ILE A 481 -37.94 -24.70 8.02
N VAL A 482 -38.05 -23.66 8.85
CA VAL A 482 -37.07 -23.36 9.91
C VAL A 482 -37.31 -24.29 11.09
N GLN A 483 -36.32 -25.12 11.37
CA GLN A 483 -36.28 -26.05 12.48
C GLN A 483 -35.48 -25.46 13.64
N SER A 484 -35.69 -26.00 14.85
CA SER A 484 -34.93 -25.60 16.05
C SER A 484 -34.20 -26.81 16.63
N ALA A 485 -32.90 -26.70 16.88
CA ALA A 485 -32.09 -27.69 17.59
C ALA A 485 -31.46 -27.07 18.83
N ILE A 486 -31.07 -27.93 19.78
CA ILE A 486 -30.33 -27.54 20.98
C ILE A 486 -28.87 -27.94 20.77
N LYS A 487 -27.97 -26.97 20.85
CA LYS A 487 -26.52 -27.20 20.80
C LYS A 487 -26.03 -27.91 22.08
N PRO A 488 -24.85 -28.55 22.06
CA PRO A 488 -24.24 -29.14 23.26
C PRO A 488 -24.02 -28.15 24.42
N ASN A 489 -23.97 -26.85 24.13
CA ASN A 489 -23.87 -25.77 25.12
C ASN A 489 -25.24 -25.36 25.74
N GLY A 490 -26.34 -26.02 25.36
CA GLY A 490 -27.69 -25.73 25.84
C GLY A 490 -28.43 -24.61 25.09
N GLU A 491 -27.80 -23.96 24.11
CA GLU A 491 -28.44 -22.89 23.32
C GLU A 491 -29.36 -23.45 22.24
N LYS A 492 -30.54 -22.84 22.08
CA LYS A 492 -31.47 -23.13 20.97
C LYS A 492 -31.01 -22.40 19.72
N GLU A 493 -30.64 -23.14 18.67
CA GLU A 493 -30.31 -22.61 17.35
C GLU A 493 -31.41 -22.94 16.35
N LYS A 494 -31.87 -21.92 15.59
CA LYS A 494 -32.79 -22.09 14.47
C LYS A 494 -32.01 -22.31 13.19
N PHE A 495 -32.40 -23.25 12.34
CA PHE A 495 -31.73 -23.55 11.08
C PHE A 495 -32.71 -24.13 10.04
N PHE A 496 -32.33 -24.12 8.77
CA PHE A 496 -33.06 -24.76 7.68
C PHE A 496 -32.10 -25.45 6.72
N HIS A 497 -32.56 -26.42 5.94
CA HIS A 497 -31.72 -27.06 4.92
C HIS A 497 -31.93 -26.36 3.57
N ALA A 498 -30.83 -26.03 2.89
CA ALA A 498 -30.86 -25.61 1.50
C ALA A 498 -29.99 -26.53 0.65
N ASN A 499 -30.45 -26.80 -0.56
CA ASN A 499 -29.63 -27.45 -1.58
C ASN A 499 -28.73 -26.39 -2.22
N ILE A 500 -27.44 -26.44 -1.89
CA ILE A 500 -26.42 -25.55 -2.44
C ILE A 500 -25.35 -26.42 -3.08
N LYS A 501 -25.07 -26.20 -4.38
CA LYS A 501 -24.09 -27.00 -5.16
C LYS A 501 -24.32 -28.52 -5.08
N ASN A 502 -25.58 -28.96 -5.09
CA ASN A 502 -25.99 -30.38 -5.04
C ASN A 502 -25.79 -31.08 -3.68
N GLU A 503 -25.51 -30.33 -2.60
CA GLU A 503 -25.47 -30.83 -1.22
C GLU A 503 -26.52 -30.14 -0.36
N TYR A 504 -27.18 -30.91 0.52
CA TYR A 504 -28.10 -30.36 1.52
C TYR A 504 -27.31 -29.92 2.75
N VAL A 505 -27.15 -28.61 2.91
CA VAL A 505 -26.39 -28.04 4.02
C VAL A 505 -27.35 -27.37 5.00
N PRO A 506 -27.23 -27.64 6.32
CA PRO A 506 -27.97 -26.90 7.33
C PRO A 506 -27.43 -25.47 7.45
N ILE A 507 -28.32 -24.49 7.29
CA ILE A 507 -28.04 -23.06 7.33
C ILE A 507 -28.67 -22.47 8.59
N PRO A 508 -27.91 -21.80 9.47
CA PRO A 508 -28.48 -21.10 10.61
C PRO A 508 -29.41 -19.98 10.12
N PHE A 509 -30.60 -19.93 10.69
CA PHE A 509 -31.62 -18.94 10.36
C PHE A 509 -31.36 -17.66 11.16
N VAL A 510 -31.09 -16.57 10.43
CA VAL A 510 -30.88 -15.24 11.00
C VAL A 510 -32.04 -14.35 10.60
N GLN A 511 -32.80 -13.86 11.59
CA GLN A 511 -34.01 -13.04 11.33
C GLN A 511 -33.70 -11.80 10.49
N SER A 512 -32.54 -11.16 10.68
CA SER A 512 -32.13 -9.98 9.91
C SER A 512 -31.79 -10.26 8.45
N ALA A 513 -31.60 -11.53 8.07
CA ALA A 513 -31.36 -11.95 6.69
C ALA A 513 -32.64 -12.33 5.94
N TYR A 514 -33.77 -12.46 6.65
CA TYR A 514 -35.07 -12.78 6.09
C TYR A 514 -35.88 -11.50 5.80
N ASP A 515 -36.34 -11.38 4.56
CA ASP A 515 -37.28 -10.35 4.11
C ASP A 515 -38.68 -10.98 4.01
N ALA A 516 -39.49 -10.76 5.05
CA ALA A 516 -40.83 -11.33 5.20
C ALA A 516 -41.81 -10.86 4.11
N SER A 517 -41.64 -9.65 3.60
CA SER A 517 -42.51 -9.05 2.59
C SER A 517 -42.27 -9.64 1.19
N ASN A 518 -41.02 -9.98 0.87
CA ASN A 518 -40.65 -10.56 -0.42
C ASN A 518 -40.51 -12.08 -0.40
N LYS A 519 -40.64 -12.72 0.76
CA LYS A 519 -40.31 -14.15 0.96
C LYS A 519 -38.89 -14.45 0.43
N GLN A 520 -37.91 -13.64 0.80
CA GLN A 520 -36.52 -13.82 0.36
C GLN A 520 -35.59 -13.98 1.56
N TYR A 521 -34.59 -14.84 1.43
CA TYR A 521 -33.57 -15.04 2.45
C TYR A 521 -32.18 -14.81 1.85
N ILE A 522 -31.43 -13.87 2.41
CA ILE A 522 -30.08 -13.55 1.96
C ILE A 522 -29.09 -14.42 2.74
N TYR A 523 -28.69 -15.54 2.16
CA TYR A 523 -27.67 -16.42 2.73
C TYR A 523 -26.28 -15.91 2.39
N THR A 524 -25.47 -15.63 3.41
CA THR A 524 -24.03 -15.42 3.24
C THR A 524 -23.30 -16.60 3.89
N PRO A 525 -22.66 -17.49 3.09
CA PRO A 525 -21.99 -18.66 3.65
C PRO A 525 -20.86 -18.24 4.58
N THR A 526 -20.70 -18.99 5.67
CA THR A 526 -19.61 -18.78 6.64
C THR A 526 -18.61 -19.91 6.54
N LYS A 527 -17.33 -19.60 6.77
CA LYS A 527 -16.24 -20.59 6.73
C LYS A 527 -15.29 -20.40 7.90
N GLY A 528 -14.78 -21.52 8.42
CA GLY A 528 -13.87 -21.57 9.57
C GLY A 528 -14.59 -21.86 10.90
N PRO A 529 -13.87 -21.85 12.04
CA PRO A 529 -12.41 -21.96 12.15
C PRO A 529 -11.90 -23.27 11.54
N LEU A 530 -10.91 -23.20 10.65
CA LEU A 530 -10.39 -24.39 9.95
C LEU A 530 -9.48 -25.25 10.85
N PHE A 531 -8.84 -24.64 11.84
CA PHE A 531 -7.85 -25.30 12.69
C PHE A 531 -8.22 -25.16 14.18
N GLY A 532 -9.07 -26.07 14.64
CA GLY A 532 -9.52 -26.15 16.04
C GLY A 532 -10.77 -25.32 16.34
N GLU A 533 -10.95 -24.99 17.61
CA GLU A 533 -12.09 -24.18 18.09
C GLU A 533 -11.93 -22.69 17.75
N GLU A 534 -12.98 -21.89 17.95
CA GLU A 534 -12.92 -20.45 17.75
C GLU A 534 -11.81 -19.83 18.62
N LYS A 535 -10.90 -19.09 17.98
CA LYS A 535 -9.67 -18.55 18.58
C LYS A 535 -8.67 -19.61 19.06
N GLY A 536 -8.65 -20.77 18.42
CA GLY A 536 -7.65 -21.82 18.67
C GLY A 536 -6.22 -21.37 18.38
N ILE A 537 -5.27 -21.85 19.20
CA ILE A 537 -3.83 -21.52 19.09
C ILE A 537 -3.25 -21.95 17.73
N LEU A 538 -3.68 -23.11 17.21
CA LEU A 538 -3.23 -23.62 15.91
C LEU A 538 -3.61 -22.69 14.76
N GLY A 539 -4.85 -22.20 14.75
CA GLY A 539 -5.32 -21.23 13.76
C GLY A 539 -4.49 -19.95 13.76
N PHE A 540 -4.15 -19.41 14.94
CA PHE A 540 -3.27 -18.25 15.07
C PHE A 540 -1.85 -18.55 14.57
N LEU A 541 -1.26 -19.68 14.96
CA LEU A 541 0.09 -20.05 14.55
C LEU A 541 0.19 -20.13 13.02
N VAL A 542 -0.82 -20.69 12.34
CA VAL A 542 -0.87 -20.73 10.87
C VAL A 542 -0.86 -19.32 10.27
N VAL A 543 -1.60 -18.36 10.84
CA VAL A 543 -1.59 -16.97 10.35
C VAL A 543 -0.24 -16.28 10.59
N LEU A 544 0.37 -16.50 11.75
CA LEU A 544 1.66 -15.91 12.09
C LEU A 544 2.79 -16.47 11.21
N LEU A 545 2.78 -17.78 10.98
CA LEU A 545 3.71 -18.44 10.06
C LEU A 545 3.48 -17.94 8.63
N PHE A 546 2.21 -17.76 8.24
CA PHE A 546 1.87 -17.19 6.94
C PHE A 546 2.49 -15.80 6.77
N ALA A 547 2.26 -14.91 7.74
CA ALA A 547 2.79 -13.55 7.73
C ALA A 547 4.33 -13.52 7.63
N PHE A 548 4.99 -14.39 8.39
CA PHE A 548 6.45 -14.53 8.33
C PHE A 548 6.96 -14.95 6.95
N ILE A 549 6.42 -16.04 6.39
CA ILE A 549 6.86 -16.57 5.09
C ILE A 549 6.55 -15.57 3.97
N MET A 550 5.39 -14.94 4.03
CA MET A 550 4.99 -13.90 3.10
C MET A 550 5.98 -12.71 3.11
N GLY A 551 6.30 -12.18 4.31
CA GLY A 551 7.25 -11.07 4.46
C GLY A 551 8.67 -11.45 4.01
N TYR A 552 9.13 -12.65 4.39
CA TYR A 552 10.42 -13.20 3.97
C TYR A 552 10.49 -13.35 2.44
N GLY A 553 9.50 -14.00 1.84
CA GLY A 553 9.44 -14.25 0.40
C GLY A 553 9.29 -12.96 -0.43
N ALA A 554 8.48 -12.01 0.01
CA ALA A 554 8.34 -10.71 -0.64
C ALA A 554 9.66 -9.91 -0.65
N THR A 555 10.46 -10.06 0.41
CA THR A 555 11.76 -9.38 0.51
C THR A 555 12.82 -10.03 -0.38
N LEU A 556 12.84 -11.36 -0.48
CA LEU A 556 13.70 -12.08 -1.42
C LEU A 556 13.41 -11.71 -2.88
N ALA A 557 12.13 -11.44 -3.18
CA ALA A 557 11.66 -11.03 -4.48
C ALA A 557 12.06 -9.61 -4.89
N GLU A 558 12.50 -8.78 -3.93
CA GLU A 558 12.69 -7.35 -4.13
C GLU A 558 13.93 -7.04 -4.99
N PRO A 559 13.76 -6.43 -6.19
CA PRO A 559 14.89 -6.11 -7.06
C PRO A 559 15.82 -5.06 -6.47
N ALA A 560 15.27 -4.08 -5.75
CA ALA A 560 16.07 -3.01 -5.16
C ALA A 560 17.03 -3.54 -4.07
N LEU A 561 16.59 -4.51 -3.27
CA LEU A 561 17.42 -5.14 -2.24
C LEU A 561 18.56 -5.96 -2.87
N ASN A 562 18.28 -6.62 -3.98
CA ASN A 562 19.30 -7.33 -4.75
C ASN A 562 20.39 -6.39 -5.29
N ALA A 563 20.02 -5.19 -5.72
CA ALA A 563 20.97 -4.18 -6.17
C ALA A 563 21.79 -3.61 -5.02
N LEU A 564 21.17 -3.32 -3.87
CA LEU A 564 21.87 -2.86 -2.67
C LEU A 564 22.88 -3.91 -2.20
N GLY A 565 22.52 -5.18 -2.17
CA GLY A 565 23.42 -6.26 -1.76
C GLY A 565 24.67 -6.36 -2.62
N LEU A 566 24.56 -6.17 -3.94
CA LEU A 566 25.73 -6.12 -4.83
C LEU A 566 26.66 -4.94 -4.48
N LYS A 567 26.08 -3.77 -4.16
CA LYS A 567 26.86 -2.60 -3.76
C LYS A 567 27.51 -2.74 -2.40
N VAL A 568 26.82 -3.35 -1.44
CA VAL A 568 27.38 -3.66 -0.13
C VAL A 568 28.55 -4.65 -0.24
N GLU A 569 28.42 -5.67 -1.08
CA GLU A 569 29.49 -6.64 -1.30
C GLU A 569 30.72 -6.00 -1.95
N GLU A 570 30.52 -5.10 -2.93
CA GLU A 570 31.57 -4.30 -3.57
C GLU A 570 32.29 -3.39 -2.54
N LEU A 571 31.52 -2.68 -1.70
CA LEU A 571 32.05 -1.74 -0.70
C LEU A 571 32.77 -2.43 0.46
N THR A 572 32.32 -3.62 0.85
CA THR A 572 32.89 -4.39 1.98
C THR A 572 34.03 -5.32 1.56
N VAL A 573 34.48 -5.23 0.30
CA VAL A 573 35.52 -6.12 -0.29
C VAL A 573 35.15 -7.59 -0.06
N GLY A 574 33.88 -7.94 -0.26
CA GLY A 574 33.36 -9.29 -0.06
C GLY A 574 33.23 -9.76 1.40
N THR A 575 33.56 -8.92 2.40
CA THR A 575 33.38 -9.28 3.83
C THR A 575 31.91 -9.50 4.17
N PHE A 576 31.02 -8.79 3.49
CA PHE A 576 29.57 -8.92 3.65
C PHE A 576 28.95 -9.39 2.34
N GLU A 577 28.78 -10.71 2.22
CA GLU A 577 28.19 -11.32 1.02
C GLU A 577 26.77 -10.82 0.78
N LYS A 578 26.42 -10.58 -0.49
CA LYS A 578 25.04 -10.24 -0.90
C LYS A 578 24.01 -11.22 -0.34
N SER A 579 24.30 -12.52 -0.36
CA SER A 579 23.39 -13.57 0.11
C SER A 579 23.10 -13.44 1.61
N LEU A 580 24.14 -13.13 2.41
CA LEU A 580 24.01 -12.90 3.84
C LEU A 580 23.11 -11.69 4.10
N LEU A 581 23.36 -10.56 3.41
CA LEU A 581 22.52 -9.36 3.55
C LEU A 581 21.05 -9.66 3.28
N ILE A 582 20.76 -10.25 2.13
CA ILE A 582 19.40 -10.49 1.68
C ILE A 582 18.66 -11.41 2.66
N ARG A 583 19.29 -12.50 3.12
CA ARG A 583 18.68 -13.43 4.08
C ARG A 583 18.45 -12.79 5.44
N THR A 584 19.39 -11.99 5.93
CA THR A 584 19.25 -11.26 7.20
C THR A 584 18.11 -10.25 7.12
N VAL A 585 18.08 -9.43 6.07
CA VAL A 585 17.01 -8.44 5.84
C VAL A 585 15.66 -9.13 5.71
N ALA A 586 15.55 -10.20 4.90
CA ALA A 586 14.31 -10.96 4.73
C ALA A 586 13.82 -11.59 6.05
N SER A 587 14.72 -12.10 6.89
CA SER A 587 14.34 -12.63 8.22
C SER A 587 13.78 -11.53 9.13
N GLY A 588 14.38 -10.33 9.10
CA GLY A 588 13.86 -9.17 9.83
C GLY A 588 12.50 -8.74 9.32
N VAL A 589 12.28 -8.71 8.00
CA VAL A 589 10.98 -8.35 7.42
C VAL A 589 9.92 -9.38 7.80
N GLY A 590 10.25 -10.68 7.74
CA GLY A 590 9.34 -11.75 8.17
C GLY A 590 8.89 -11.60 9.62
N ILE A 591 9.81 -11.30 10.54
CA ILE A 591 9.49 -11.03 11.96
C ILE A 591 8.62 -9.78 12.09
N GLY A 592 8.97 -8.71 11.38
CA GLY A 592 8.20 -7.46 11.39
C GLY A 592 6.78 -7.64 10.86
N MET A 593 6.61 -8.42 9.79
CA MET A 593 5.31 -8.78 9.20
C MET A 593 4.46 -9.58 10.19
N LEU A 594 5.07 -10.54 10.88
CA LEU A 594 4.43 -11.31 11.93
C LEU A 594 3.92 -10.37 13.04
N LEU A 595 4.77 -9.46 13.54
CA LEU A 595 4.37 -8.48 14.55
C LEU A 595 3.27 -7.52 14.07
N GLY A 596 3.28 -7.16 12.79
CA GLY A 596 2.23 -6.36 12.16
C GLY A 596 0.88 -7.08 12.10
N VAL A 597 0.86 -8.38 11.84
CA VAL A 597 -0.38 -9.15 11.87
C VAL A 597 -0.85 -9.39 13.31
N VAL A 598 0.05 -9.62 14.26
CA VAL A 598 -0.21 -9.62 15.72
C VAL A 598 -0.90 -8.32 16.15
N LYS A 599 -0.39 -7.17 15.69
CA LYS A 599 -0.99 -5.85 15.94
C LYS A 599 -2.45 -5.79 15.52
N ILE A 600 -2.76 -6.31 14.33
CA ILE A 600 -4.12 -6.28 13.78
C ILE A 600 -5.02 -7.25 14.52
N ILE A 601 -4.60 -8.49 14.73
CA ILE A 601 -5.42 -9.52 15.37
C ILE A 601 -5.79 -9.13 16.81
N TRP A 602 -4.85 -8.58 17.57
CA TRP A 602 -5.07 -8.20 18.98
C TRP A 602 -5.38 -6.71 19.18
N ASN A 603 -5.51 -5.93 18.10
CA ASN A 603 -5.78 -4.49 18.17
C ASN A 603 -4.80 -3.72 19.09
N VAL A 604 -3.51 -4.11 19.06
CA VAL A 604 -2.46 -3.50 19.88
C VAL A 604 -2.09 -2.14 19.30
N PRO A 605 -2.01 -1.06 20.09
CA PRO A 605 -1.51 0.23 19.60
C PRO A 605 -0.10 0.09 19.00
N LEU A 606 0.10 0.56 17.78
CA LEU A 606 1.37 0.41 17.04
C LEU A 606 2.58 0.86 17.84
N VAL A 607 2.44 1.98 18.57
CA VAL A 607 3.52 2.62 19.31
C VAL A 607 4.16 1.68 20.35
N TYR A 608 3.38 0.76 20.95
CA TYR A 608 3.93 -0.23 21.89
C TYR A 608 4.84 -1.27 21.24
N LEU A 609 4.58 -1.58 19.96
CA LEU A 609 5.41 -2.48 19.18
C LEU A 609 6.58 -1.75 18.51
N LEU A 610 6.45 -0.44 18.32
CA LEU A 610 7.41 0.36 17.55
C LEU A 610 8.51 0.99 18.42
N ILE A 611 8.15 1.61 19.55
CA ILE A 611 9.11 2.35 20.39
C ILE A 611 10.21 1.43 20.96
N PRO A 612 9.92 0.26 21.56
CA PRO A 612 10.98 -0.55 22.18
C PRO A 612 12.06 -1.00 21.18
N PRO A 613 11.72 -1.50 19.97
CA PRO A 613 12.71 -1.78 18.93
C PRO A 613 13.54 -0.56 18.51
N TYR A 614 12.95 0.63 18.36
CA TYR A 614 13.71 1.84 18.01
C TYR A 614 14.63 2.32 19.14
N LEU A 615 14.22 2.21 20.40
CA LEU A 615 15.10 2.51 21.54
C LEU A 615 16.30 1.55 21.57
N LEU A 616 16.06 0.25 21.34
CA LEU A 616 17.12 -0.74 21.21
C LEU A 616 18.06 -0.42 20.03
N LEU A 617 17.50 0.01 18.89
CA LEU A 617 18.27 0.44 17.72
C LEU A 617 19.21 1.60 18.03
N LEU A 618 18.78 2.59 18.82
CA LEU A 618 19.64 3.71 19.20
C LEU A 618 20.86 3.27 20.00
N ILE A 619 20.69 2.27 20.87
CA ILE A 619 21.77 1.67 21.66
C ILE A 619 22.74 0.90 20.74
N ILE A 620 22.21 0.03 19.88
CA ILE A 620 23.02 -0.79 18.97
C ILE A 620 23.76 0.08 17.94
N THR A 621 23.12 1.15 17.44
CA THR A 621 23.71 2.14 16.52
C THR A 621 24.92 2.83 17.15
N LYS A 622 24.91 3.03 18.48
CA LYS A 622 26.05 3.64 19.21
C LYS A 622 27.30 2.77 19.12
N ILE A 623 27.12 1.45 19.24
CA ILE A 623 28.19 0.46 19.31
C ILE A 623 28.69 0.06 17.90
N SER A 624 27.88 0.29 16.86
CA SER A 624 28.17 -0.09 15.48
C SER A 624 29.05 0.93 14.73
N THR A 625 29.77 0.48 13.70
CA THR A 625 30.57 1.37 12.83
C THR A 625 29.67 2.15 11.88
N GLU A 626 30.13 3.30 11.36
CA GLU A 626 29.37 4.12 10.40
C GLU A 626 28.96 3.32 9.16
N GLU A 627 29.83 2.44 8.67
CA GLU A 627 29.56 1.59 7.51
C GLU A 627 28.36 0.67 7.74
N PHE A 628 28.35 -0.10 8.84
CA PHE A 628 27.22 -0.98 9.16
C PHE A 628 25.95 -0.21 9.49
N VAL A 629 26.06 0.98 10.09
CA VAL A 629 24.90 1.87 10.33
C VAL A 629 24.31 2.33 9.01
N ASN A 630 25.13 2.83 8.07
CA ASN A 630 24.64 3.26 6.75
C ASN A 630 23.98 2.09 6.00
N ILE A 631 24.59 0.90 6.02
CA ILE A 631 24.05 -0.29 5.36
C ILE A 631 22.72 -0.72 6.01
N ALA A 632 22.66 -0.85 7.34
CA ALA A 632 21.48 -1.38 8.02
C ALA A 632 20.26 -0.48 7.87
N TRP A 633 20.45 0.83 8.02
CA TRP A 633 19.35 1.79 7.95
C TRP A 633 18.84 2.00 6.52
N ASP A 634 19.74 2.00 5.52
CA ASP A 634 19.30 2.04 4.11
C ASP A 634 18.68 0.71 3.66
N SER A 635 19.15 -0.43 4.17
CA SER A 635 18.59 -1.74 3.82
C SER A 635 17.10 -1.84 4.14
N ALA A 636 16.64 -1.21 5.22
CA ALA A 636 15.23 -1.18 5.58
C ALA A 636 14.37 -0.33 4.64
N GLY A 637 14.90 0.79 4.14
CA GLY A 637 14.20 1.58 3.13
C GLY A 637 14.05 0.83 1.80
N VAL A 638 14.86 -0.18 1.54
CA VAL A 638 14.88 -0.91 0.27
C VAL A 638 13.96 -2.16 0.30
N THR A 639 13.35 -2.51 1.43
CA THR A 639 12.45 -3.68 1.54
C THR A 639 11.01 -3.42 1.11
N THR A 640 10.62 -2.16 0.99
CA THR A 640 9.26 -1.69 0.69
C THR A 640 9.05 -1.38 -0.78
N GLY A 641 9.48 -2.29 -1.64
CA GLY A 641 9.39 -2.05 -3.07
C GLY A 641 8.01 -2.29 -3.69
N PRO A 642 7.95 -2.25 -5.03
CA PRO A 642 6.72 -2.14 -5.80
C PRO A 642 5.76 -3.31 -5.61
N ILE A 643 6.26 -4.48 -5.23
CA ILE A 643 5.45 -5.70 -5.03
C ILE A 643 4.97 -5.78 -3.57
N THR A 644 5.87 -5.54 -2.62
CA THR A 644 5.63 -5.73 -1.19
C THR A 644 4.55 -4.79 -0.65
N VAL A 645 4.62 -3.49 -0.97
CA VAL A 645 3.67 -2.49 -0.44
C VAL A 645 2.21 -2.81 -0.78
N PRO A 646 1.81 -2.93 -2.06
CA PRO A 646 0.40 -3.20 -2.38
C PRO A 646 -0.11 -4.50 -1.80
N LEU A 647 0.74 -5.53 -1.77
CA LEU A 647 0.35 -6.83 -1.26
C LEU A 647 0.15 -6.81 0.27
N VAL A 648 1.08 -6.22 1.01
CA VAL A 648 1.03 -6.12 2.48
C VAL A 648 -0.15 -5.26 2.93
N LEU A 649 -0.38 -4.11 2.27
CA LEU A 649 -1.53 -3.27 2.57
C LEU A 649 -2.85 -4.00 2.28
N ALA A 650 -2.95 -4.70 1.15
CA ALA A 650 -4.15 -5.47 0.80
C ALA A 650 -4.43 -6.59 1.81
N VAL A 651 -3.41 -7.34 2.23
CA VAL A 651 -3.55 -8.37 3.27
C VAL A 651 -3.92 -7.76 4.62
N GLY A 652 -3.24 -6.69 5.04
CA GLY A 652 -3.49 -6.01 6.30
C GLY A 652 -4.91 -5.46 6.43
N LEU A 653 -5.38 -4.77 5.39
CA LEU A 653 -6.75 -4.26 5.31
C LEU A 653 -7.78 -5.39 5.25
N GLY A 654 -7.48 -6.47 4.51
CA GLY A 654 -8.32 -7.67 4.43
C GLY A 654 -8.52 -8.33 5.80
N ILE A 655 -7.43 -8.54 6.55
CA ILE A 655 -7.47 -9.09 7.91
C ILE A 655 -8.24 -8.14 8.82
N GLY A 656 -7.87 -6.85 8.82
CA GLY A 656 -8.48 -5.81 9.67
C GLY A 656 -9.99 -5.70 9.49
N LYS A 657 -10.48 -5.78 8.26
CA LYS A 657 -11.92 -5.78 7.96
C LYS A 657 -12.66 -6.95 8.61
N GLN A 658 -12.05 -8.13 8.60
CA GLN A 658 -12.68 -9.35 9.09
C GLN A 658 -12.61 -9.48 10.62
N VAL A 659 -11.55 -8.94 11.24
CA VAL A 659 -11.43 -8.85 12.71
C VAL A 659 -12.07 -7.58 13.30
N ASN A 660 -12.69 -6.75 12.46
CA ASN A 660 -13.35 -5.48 12.83
C ASN A 660 -12.42 -4.48 13.54
N VAL A 661 -11.20 -4.35 13.04
CA VAL A 661 -10.22 -3.37 13.51
C VAL A 661 -10.28 -2.11 12.66
N VAL A 662 -10.16 -0.96 13.33
CA VAL A 662 -10.33 0.38 12.75
C VAL A 662 -9.34 0.67 11.61
N GLU A 663 -8.09 0.21 11.72
CA GLU A 663 -7.08 0.44 10.70
C GLU A 663 -6.07 -0.73 10.59
N GLY A 664 -5.71 -1.05 9.34
CA GLY A 664 -4.75 -2.10 8.99
C GLY A 664 -3.35 -1.58 8.64
N PHE A 665 -3.04 -0.32 8.96
CA PHE A 665 -1.73 0.30 8.76
C PHE A 665 -0.75 -0.07 9.89
N GLY A 666 0.51 0.29 9.72
CA GLY A 666 1.61 0.03 10.65
C GLY A 666 2.33 -1.29 10.40
N ILE A 667 1.86 -2.13 9.49
CA ILE A 667 2.56 -3.38 9.14
C ILE A 667 3.91 -3.07 8.46
N LEU A 668 3.93 -2.11 7.52
CA LEU A 668 5.15 -1.74 6.80
C LEU A 668 6.18 -1.11 7.74
N SER A 669 5.72 -0.35 8.74
CA SER A 669 6.60 0.20 9.77
C SER A 669 7.34 -0.88 10.57
N LEU A 670 6.65 -1.95 10.99
CA LEU A 670 7.24 -3.06 11.72
C LEU A 670 8.13 -3.92 10.81
N ALA A 671 7.72 -4.08 9.55
CA ALA A 671 8.53 -4.68 8.50
C ALA A 671 9.82 -3.88 8.19
N SER A 672 9.92 -2.61 8.61
CA SER A 672 11.10 -1.77 8.40
C SER A 672 12.04 -1.76 9.61
N VAL A 673 11.52 -1.75 10.85
CA VAL A 673 12.37 -1.66 12.06
C VAL A 673 13.14 -2.95 12.35
N CYS A 674 12.53 -4.12 12.14
CA CYS A 674 13.13 -5.43 12.42
C CYS A 674 14.33 -5.77 11.51
N PRO A 675 14.32 -5.47 10.20
CA PRO A 675 15.51 -5.59 9.35
C PRO A 675 16.71 -4.77 9.80
N ILE A 676 16.50 -3.52 10.26
CA ILE A 676 17.60 -2.67 10.75
C ILE A 676 18.27 -3.37 11.94
N LEU A 677 17.46 -3.88 12.87
CA LEU A 677 17.96 -4.63 14.02
C LEU A 677 18.75 -5.86 13.57
N ALA A 678 18.20 -6.66 12.65
CA ALA A 678 18.83 -7.87 12.14
C ALA A 678 20.20 -7.57 11.49
N VAL A 679 20.27 -6.57 10.61
CA VAL A 679 21.52 -6.21 9.90
C VAL A 679 22.55 -5.64 10.87
N LEU A 680 22.17 -4.78 11.82
CA LEU A 680 23.11 -4.27 12.81
C LEU A 680 23.66 -5.39 13.72
N THR A 681 22.81 -6.31 14.16
CA THR A 681 23.24 -7.46 14.98
C THR A 681 24.22 -8.35 14.21
N VAL A 682 23.93 -8.67 12.94
CA VAL A 682 24.85 -9.45 12.09
C VAL A 682 26.14 -8.67 11.82
N GLY A 683 26.06 -7.36 11.56
CA GLY A 683 27.23 -6.50 11.38
C GLY A 683 28.17 -6.50 12.58
N LEU A 684 27.62 -6.44 13.81
CA LEU A 684 28.40 -6.56 15.05
C LEU A 684 29.06 -7.95 15.17
N TYR A 685 28.34 -9.02 14.83
CA TYR A 685 28.86 -10.38 14.85
C TYR A 685 30.03 -10.56 13.87
N VAL A 686 29.87 -10.10 12.62
CA VAL A 686 30.92 -10.16 11.58
C VAL A 686 32.15 -9.36 12.00
N ASN A 687 31.96 -8.15 12.55
CA ASN A 687 33.09 -7.33 13.00
C ASN A 687 33.86 -7.98 14.17
N LYS A 688 33.16 -8.63 15.11
CA LYS A 688 33.79 -9.38 16.19
C LYS A 688 34.61 -10.54 15.66
N LYS A 689 34.07 -11.32 14.72
CA LYS A 689 34.77 -12.44 14.08
C LYS A 689 36.02 -11.97 13.31
N ARG A 690 35.93 -10.84 12.60
CA ARG A 690 37.06 -10.23 11.89
C ARG A 690 38.21 -9.88 12.84
N LYS A 691 37.89 -9.23 13.96
CA LYS A 691 38.90 -8.86 14.97
C LYS A 691 39.59 -10.08 15.58
N ALA A 692 38.85 -11.16 15.83
CA ALA A 692 39.42 -12.41 16.34
C ALA A 692 40.40 -13.04 15.34
N MET A 693 40.04 -13.12 14.04
CA MET A 693 40.93 -13.68 13.01
C MET A 693 42.21 -12.84 12.82
N GLN A 694 42.11 -11.50 12.93
CA GLN A 694 43.28 -10.61 12.89
C GLN A 694 44.20 -10.78 14.11
N GLN A 695 43.65 -11.13 15.27
CA GLN A 695 44.41 -11.43 16.48
C GLN A 695 45.04 -12.82 16.47
N GLU A 696 44.46 -13.79 15.76
CA GLU A 696 45.05 -15.12 15.57
C GLU A 696 46.15 -15.14 14.50
N SER A 697 46.16 -14.15 13.60
CA SER A 697 47.13 -14.02 12.50
C SER A 697 48.32 -13.10 12.83
N ALA A 698 48.28 -12.43 13.99
CA ALA A 698 49.32 -11.53 14.50
C ALA A 698 50.00 -12.16 15.72
#